data_AF-A0A7W5AC64-F1
#
_entry.id   AF-A0A7W5AC64-F1
#
_cell.length_a   1.000
_cell.length_b   1.000
_cell.length_c   1.000
_cell.angle_alpha   90.00
_cell.angle_beta   90.00
_cell.angle_gamma   90.00
#
_symmetry.space_group_name_H-M   'P 1'
#
loop_
_entity.id
_entity.type
_entity.pdbx_description
1 polymer ?
#
loop_
_entity_poly.entity_id
_entity_poly.type
_entity_poly.pdbx_seq_one_letter_code
_entity_poly.pdbx_strand_id
1 'polypeptide(L)'
;MTATAPTDQSMLTRFRAAFRLTPPPPLAEPAPAPPSVLNLVPDPGFRGDPAAVPVSAGTAAEAVEVPGLPGVTGLRVTGLTGDDDTFAAPAGIVLRPGGTYTASVSLFLAEPLGGRLHRSALRLAAEWTADDAAAAAPARSAPARNEHGHHRISVTFTVPAGARDAVVRLRAGMAAGQGAVVWYDYAVTETAAPMPHFDGSTPDDPWFSYEWTGEPGASPSRRTLLPAAHAAGLPRLTAEEAAFLRSSAGDDPLALARIALAEDDLEAAGTELRRVVKAGDPDGEAAYRLGLIALAEERWAAAEQLLRGAAAKSPEDFERGYALATAYDRLRRRDDSRRASAAALAHDTKLPFDGPAVLDSDVPAFGARRELGIFLAEHLGQIRTQVAQRLDRPVRSRFDQPIFVYWAQGFDAAPPVVRACLAALRAHNPGVHALSRDDIGNYVDVPEDLAVALKDDHGHFSELLRMLLLEKFGGVWVDATCFVSEPLRPHVDRALAKGSVFAFDYTGPYLSNWFLAARADSYVMHLWRAASFLWWEKRGELIDPLLHHHVFEMLWHSDDRFRAEWDAGLRLNATPPHALRSVMLRPYEPEMFQTIMEGAFAHKLRLRYDPGELSSESYLARIIRGDHSYGA
;
A
#
# COMPACT_ATOMS: atom_id res chain seq x y z
N MET A 1 -89.90 -10.35 65.02
CA MET A 1 -88.72 -11.18 64.68
C MET A 1 -88.47 -11.05 63.20
N THR A 2 -87.62 -10.12 62.79
CA THR A 2 -87.28 -9.83 61.39
C THR A 2 -85.79 -10.13 61.24
N ALA A 3 -85.49 -11.29 60.66
CA ALA A 3 -84.13 -11.76 60.46
C ALA A 3 -83.57 -11.23 59.13
N THR A 4 -82.40 -10.61 59.23
CA THR A 4 -81.51 -10.14 58.17
C THR A 4 -80.92 -11.28 57.35
N ALA A 5 -80.93 -11.15 56.02
CA ALA A 5 -80.18 -12.01 55.10
C ALA A 5 -78.80 -11.38 54.77
N PRO A 6 -77.67 -12.11 54.80
CA PRO A 6 -76.40 -11.61 54.32
C PRO A 6 -76.25 -11.83 52.80
N THR A 7 -75.77 -10.80 52.12
CA THR A 7 -75.45 -10.77 50.68
C THR A 7 -74.14 -11.50 50.37
N ASP A 8 -74.23 -12.56 49.56
CA ASP A 8 -73.09 -13.31 49.02
C ASP A 8 -72.48 -12.60 47.79
N GLN A 9 -71.71 -11.54 48.03
CA GLN A 9 -70.85 -10.91 47.01
C GLN A 9 -69.46 -11.58 46.87
N SER A 10 -69.22 -12.65 47.64
CA SER A 10 -67.94 -13.35 47.73
C SER A 10 -67.72 -14.33 46.58
N MET A 11 -68.78 -15.03 46.15
CA MET A 11 -68.66 -16.07 45.11
C MET A 11 -68.47 -15.49 43.68
N LEU A 12 -69.18 -14.41 43.34
CA LEU A 12 -69.11 -13.75 42.03
C LEU A 12 -67.77 -13.03 41.78
N THR A 13 -67.11 -12.55 42.84
CA THR A 13 -65.78 -11.91 42.75
C THR A 13 -64.68 -12.95 42.52
N ARG A 14 -64.82 -14.16 43.08
CA ARG A 14 -63.89 -15.28 42.86
C ARG A 14 -64.03 -15.90 41.46
N PHE A 15 -65.23 -15.95 40.89
CA PHE A 15 -65.45 -16.45 39.52
C PHE A 15 -64.87 -15.54 38.42
N ARG A 16 -64.84 -14.22 38.64
CA ARG A 16 -64.27 -13.26 37.67
C ARG A 16 -62.74 -13.18 37.69
N ALA A 17 -62.09 -13.66 38.74
CA ALA A 17 -60.62 -13.70 38.83
C ALA A 17 -60.00 -14.90 38.10
N ALA A 18 -60.76 -15.97 37.85
CA ALA A 18 -60.27 -17.21 37.22
C ALA A 18 -60.22 -17.19 35.68
N PHE A 19 -60.79 -16.15 35.04
CA PHE A 19 -60.83 -16.00 33.58
C PHE A 19 -60.14 -14.73 33.05
N ARG A 20 -59.25 -14.11 33.84
CA ARG A 20 -58.25 -13.21 33.25
C ARG A 20 -57.21 -14.07 32.56
N LEU A 21 -57.48 -14.43 31.30
CA LEU A 21 -56.44 -14.82 30.37
C LEU A 21 -55.38 -13.72 30.41
N THR A 22 -54.23 -14.02 31.00
CA THR A 22 -53.02 -13.23 30.78
C THR A 22 -52.90 -13.08 29.27
N PRO A 23 -52.81 -11.86 28.71
CA PRO A 23 -52.49 -11.73 27.30
C PRO A 23 -51.23 -12.57 27.05
N PRO A 24 -51.16 -13.35 25.95
CA PRO A 24 -49.92 -14.04 25.63
C PRO A 24 -48.80 -13.00 25.66
N PRO A 25 -47.61 -13.35 26.21
CA PRO A 25 -46.47 -12.46 26.08
C PRO A 25 -46.38 -12.03 24.61
N PRO A 26 -46.09 -10.74 24.31
CA PRO A 26 -45.88 -10.34 22.93
C PRO A 26 -44.94 -11.37 22.31
N LEU A 27 -45.33 -11.94 21.16
CA LEU A 27 -44.45 -12.81 20.38
C LEU A 27 -43.11 -12.10 20.35
N ALA A 28 -42.06 -12.74 20.89
CA ALA A 28 -40.72 -12.18 20.85
C ALA A 28 -40.49 -11.70 19.42
N GLU A 29 -40.15 -10.43 19.25
CA GLU A 29 -39.82 -9.91 17.92
C GLU A 29 -38.83 -10.90 17.29
N PRO A 30 -39.06 -11.35 16.05
CA PRO A 30 -38.14 -12.26 15.40
C PRO A 30 -36.75 -11.64 15.49
N ALA A 31 -35.77 -12.42 15.95
CA ALA A 31 -34.40 -11.95 16.04
C ALA A 31 -34.03 -11.29 14.71
N PRO A 32 -33.40 -10.09 14.73
CA PRO A 32 -33.08 -9.38 13.50
C PRO A 32 -32.33 -10.33 12.57
N ALA A 33 -32.73 -10.36 11.29
CA ALA A 33 -32.04 -11.18 10.31
C ALA A 33 -30.56 -10.77 10.27
N PRO A 34 -29.61 -11.71 10.17
CA PRO A 34 -28.21 -11.34 10.09
C PRO A 34 -27.98 -10.44 8.87
N PRO A 35 -27.23 -9.35 9.03
CA PRO A 35 -26.96 -8.42 7.93
C PRO A 35 -26.21 -9.15 6.82
N SER A 36 -26.49 -8.73 5.59
CA SER A 36 -25.88 -9.35 4.43
C SER A 36 -25.57 -8.32 3.35
N VAL A 37 -24.50 -8.58 2.62
CA VAL A 37 -24.08 -7.78 1.47
C VAL A 37 -24.29 -8.60 0.21
N LEU A 38 -24.90 -7.98 -0.80
CA LEU A 38 -25.06 -8.57 -2.12
C LEU A 38 -23.90 -8.16 -3.04
N ASN A 39 -23.31 -9.13 -3.70
CA ASN A 39 -22.58 -8.92 -4.94
C ASN A 39 -23.58 -9.10 -6.10
N LEU A 40 -23.89 -8.00 -6.78
CA LEU A 40 -24.95 -7.92 -7.79
C LEU A 40 -24.56 -8.58 -9.13
N VAL A 41 -23.31 -9.01 -9.28
CA VAL A 41 -22.80 -9.62 -10.51
C VAL A 41 -23.28 -11.08 -10.59
N PRO A 42 -24.07 -11.47 -11.61
CA PRO A 42 -24.59 -12.83 -11.71
C PRO A 42 -23.52 -13.89 -12.04
N ASP A 43 -22.51 -13.50 -12.81
CA ASP A 43 -21.38 -14.36 -13.18
C ASP A 43 -20.05 -13.62 -12.93
N PRO A 44 -19.59 -13.57 -11.67
CA PRO A 44 -18.36 -12.88 -11.26
C PRO A 44 -17.07 -13.44 -11.90
N GLY A 45 -17.12 -14.70 -12.33
CA GLY A 45 -15.99 -15.45 -12.90
C GLY A 45 -16.05 -15.63 -14.41
N PHE A 46 -17.00 -14.99 -15.11
CA PHE A 46 -17.15 -15.10 -16.56
C PHE A 46 -17.21 -16.56 -17.08
N ARG A 47 -17.94 -17.41 -16.34
CA ARG A 47 -18.12 -18.85 -16.61
C ARG A 47 -19.15 -19.13 -17.70
N GLY A 48 -20.06 -18.19 -17.97
CA GLY A 48 -21.08 -18.29 -19.01
C GLY A 48 -20.52 -18.11 -20.43
N ASP A 49 -21.42 -18.07 -21.41
CA ASP A 49 -21.05 -17.83 -22.81
C ASP A 49 -20.44 -16.41 -22.96
N PRO A 50 -19.16 -16.27 -23.36
CA PRO A 50 -18.54 -14.96 -23.53
C PRO A 50 -19.23 -14.10 -24.60
N ALA A 51 -19.94 -14.70 -25.56
CA ALA A 51 -20.73 -13.96 -26.55
C ALA A 51 -21.94 -13.22 -25.94
N ALA A 52 -22.36 -13.61 -24.74
CA ALA A 52 -23.42 -12.93 -23.99
C ALA A 52 -22.91 -11.67 -23.28
N VAL A 53 -21.59 -11.45 -23.19
CA VAL A 53 -21.02 -10.23 -22.59
C VAL A 53 -20.95 -9.12 -23.65
N PRO A 54 -21.70 -8.02 -23.50
CA PRO A 54 -21.60 -6.89 -24.41
C PRO A 54 -20.19 -6.31 -24.46
N VAL A 55 -19.68 -6.09 -25.66
CA VAL A 55 -18.38 -5.43 -25.90
C VAL A 55 -18.54 -4.27 -26.88
N SER A 56 -17.59 -3.34 -26.89
CA SER A 56 -17.49 -2.29 -27.91
C SER A 56 -17.30 -2.85 -29.31
N ALA A 57 -17.64 -2.05 -30.33
CA ALA A 57 -17.36 -2.38 -31.71
C ALA A 57 -15.86 -2.63 -31.93
N GLY A 58 -15.50 -3.65 -32.71
CA GLY A 58 -14.10 -3.99 -32.97
C GLY A 58 -13.36 -4.59 -31.76
N THR A 59 -14.09 -5.15 -30.79
CA THR A 59 -13.54 -5.86 -29.63
C THR A 59 -13.95 -7.34 -29.67
N ALA A 60 -13.04 -8.24 -29.29
CA ALA A 60 -13.36 -9.64 -29.06
C ALA A 60 -13.28 -9.96 -27.57
N ALA A 61 -14.14 -10.89 -27.14
CA ALA A 61 -14.14 -11.45 -25.81
C ALA A 61 -14.17 -12.99 -25.89
N GLU A 62 -13.36 -13.64 -25.07
CA GLU A 62 -13.33 -15.10 -24.93
C GLU A 62 -13.17 -15.48 -23.45
N ALA A 63 -13.80 -16.57 -23.03
CA ALA A 63 -13.60 -17.13 -21.71
C ALA A 63 -12.28 -17.91 -21.69
N VAL A 64 -11.43 -17.65 -20.69
CA VAL A 64 -10.13 -18.31 -20.52
C VAL A 64 -9.92 -18.68 -19.07
N GLU A 65 -9.11 -19.71 -18.81
CA GLU A 65 -8.56 -19.91 -17.48
C GLU A 65 -7.56 -18.80 -17.16
N VAL A 66 -7.65 -18.24 -15.95
CA VAL A 66 -6.80 -17.14 -15.52
C VAL A 66 -5.39 -17.69 -15.25
N PRO A 67 -4.35 -17.19 -15.93
CA PRO A 67 -2.99 -17.69 -15.74
C PRO A 67 -2.56 -17.64 -14.28
N GLY A 68 -1.98 -18.73 -13.77
CA GLY A 68 -1.53 -18.83 -12.38
C GLY A 68 -2.63 -19.10 -11.34
N LEU A 69 -3.90 -19.15 -11.73
CA LEU A 69 -5.04 -19.42 -10.84
C LEU A 69 -5.88 -20.60 -11.37
N PRO A 70 -5.50 -21.85 -11.06
CA PRO A 70 -6.18 -23.03 -11.57
C PRO A 70 -7.66 -23.06 -11.23
N GLY A 71 -8.50 -23.33 -12.23
CA GLY A 71 -9.96 -23.39 -12.06
C GLY A 71 -10.67 -22.03 -11.93
N VAL A 72 -9.93 -20.92 -11.98
CA VAL A 72 -10.52 -19.58 -12.06
C VAL A 72 -10.68 -19.22 -13.54
N THR A 73 -11.91 -18.93 -13.95
CA THR A 73 -12.22 -18.44 -15.31
C THR A 73 -12.20 -16.91 -15.33
N GLY A 74 -11.88 -16.34 -16.49
CA GLY A 74 -11.88 -14.91 -16.72
C GLY A 74 -12.27 -14.57 -18.17
N LEU A 75 -12.57 -13.30 -18.40
CA LEU A 75 -12.90 -12.75 -19.71
C LEU A 75 -11.66 -12.12 -20.33
N ARG A 76 -11.10 -12.77 -21.35
CA ARG A 76 -10.02 -12.19 -22.15
C ARG A 76 -10.58 -11.27 -23.22
N VAL A 77 -10.15 -10.02 -23.20
CA VAL A 77 -10.55 -8.96 -24.11
C VAL A 77 -9.38 -8.57 -25.02
N THR A 78 -9.63 -8.47 -26.33
CA THR A 78 -8.67 -8.01 -27.35
C THR A 78 -9.29 -7.02 -28.33
N GLY A 79 -8.46 -6.12 -28.89
CA GLY A 79 -8.83 -5.27 -30.02
C GLY A 79 -8.74 -6.00 -31.36
N LEU A 80 -9.70 -5.73 -32.25
CA LEU A 80 -9.77 -6.29 -33.62
C LEU A 80 -9.52 -5.23 -34.71
N THR A 81 -9.58 -3.96 -34.35
CA THR A 81 -9.38 -2.82 -35.27
C THR A 81 -8.29 -1.89 -34.75
N GLY A 82 -8.00 -0.80 -35.49
CA GLY A 82 -7.12 0.26 -35.01
C GLY A 82 -7.73 1.17 -33.92
N ASP A 83 -8.98 0.95 -33.53
CA ASP A 83 -9.64 1.68 -32.45
C ASP A 83 -9.15 1.19 -31.09
N ASP A 84 -8.81 2.12 -30.20
CA ASP A 84 -8.31 1.83 -28.85
C ASP A 84 -9.41 1.90 -27.77
N ASP A 85 -10.64 2.33 -28.09
CA ASP A 85 -11.75 2.38 -27.13
C ASP A 85 -12.42 1.00 -26.91
N THR A 86 -11.60 0.01 -26.53
CA THR A 86 -12.03 -1.36 -26.29
C THR A 86 -12.49 -1.57 -24.84
N PHE A 87 -13.69 -2.10 -24.66
CA PHE A 87 -14.26 -2.44 -23.35
C PHE A 87 -15.25 -3.59 -23.39
N ALA A 88 -15.45 -4.22 -22.22
CA ALA A 88 -16.57 -5.11 -21.94
C ALA A 88 -17.53 -4.44 -20.94
N ALA A 89 -18.82 -4.73 -21.05
CA ALA A 89 -19.87 -4.19 -20.17
C ALA A 89 -20.77 -5.33 -19.67
N PRO A 90 -20.34 -6.08 -18.63
CA PRO A 90 -21.09 -7.21 -18.12
C PRO A 90 -22.54 -6.82 -17.77
N ALA A 91 -23.49 -7.60 -18.28
CA ALA A 91 -24.92 -7.34 -18.16
C ALA A 91 -25.52 -7.96 -16.89
N GLY A 92 -26.83 -7.74 -16.67
CA GLY A 92 -27.57 -8.37 -15.56
C GLY A 92 -27.40 -7.70 -14.19
N ILE A 93 -26.68 -6.57 -14.12
CA ILE A 93 -26.48 -5.79 -12.91
C ILE A 93 -27.52 -4.67 -12.86
N VAL A 94 -28.31 -4.61 -11.79
CA VAL A 94 -29.32 -3.56 -11.59
C VAL A 94 -28.80 -2.53 -10.61
N LEU A 95 -28.49 -1.33 -11.10
CA LEU A 95 -28.01 -0.20 -10.31
C LEU A 95 -29.13 0.82 -10.16
N ARG A 96 -29.54 1.11 -8.93
CA ARG A 96 -30.67 1.99 -8.63
C ARG A 96 -30.23 3.46 -8.55
N PRO A 97 -31.00 4.41 -9.10
CA PRO A 97 -30.78 5.83 -8.86
C PRO A 97 -30.75 6.15 -7.36
N GLY A 98 -29.76 6.94 -6.93
CA GLY A 98 -29.48 7.25 -5.53
C GLY A 98 -28.72 6.16 -4.76
N GLY A 99 -28.55 4.97 -5.32
CA GLY A 99 -27.80 3.88 -4.71
C GLY A 99 -26.29 4.15 -4.73
N THR A 100 -25.60 3.72 -3.67
CA THR A 100 -24.13 3.78 -3.58
C THR A 100 -23.57 2.38 -3.68
N TYR A 101 -22.59 2.23 -4.57
CA TYR A 101 -22.01 0.94 -4.95
C TYR A 101 -20.49 1.02 -4.97
N THR A 102 -19.85 -0.13 -4.81
CA THR A 102 -18.43 -0.29 -5.09
C THR A 102 -18.24 -1.38 -6.13
N ALA A 103 -17.68 -1.01 -7.28
CA ALA A 103 -17.26 -1.96 -8.31
C ALA A 103 -15.78 -2.30 -8.13
N SER A 104 -15.43 -3.56 -8.31
CA SER A 104 -14.04 -4.04 -8.25
C SER A 104 -13.81 -5.18 -9.23
N VAL A 105 -12.60 -5.27 -9.76
CA VAL A 105 -12.21 -6.33 -10.70
C VAL A 105 -10.74 -6.63 -10.55
N SER A 106 -10.38 -7.90 -10.68
CA SER A 106 -9.00 -8.32 -10.86
C SER A 106 -8.69 -8.41 -12.36
N LEU A 107 -7.47 -8.10 -12.76
CA LEU A 107 -7.03 -8.31 -14.13
C LEU A 107 -5.64 -8.91 -14.20
N PHE A 108 -5.41 -9.71 -15.23
CA PHE A 108 -4.11 -10.27 -15.55
C PHE A 108 -3.61 -9.75 -16.90
N LEU A 109 -2.35 -9.33 -16.91
CA LEU A 109 -1.60 -8.98 -18.11
C LEU A 109 -0.46 -9.98 -18.30
N ALA A 110 -0.46 -10.68 -19.43
CA ALA A 110 0.67 -11.53 -19.82
C ALA A 110 1.91 -10.69 -20.12
N GLU A 111 1.70 -9.55 -20.78
CA GLU A 111 2.69 -8.53 -21.13
C GLU A 111 2.04 -7.15 -21.05
N PRO A 112 2.84 -6.06 -20.88
CA PRO A 112 2.34 -4.71 -21.05
C PRO A 112 1.65 -4.53 -22.41
N LEU A 113 0.49 -3.88 -22.39
CA LEU A 113 -0.21 -3.42 -23.59
C LEU A 113 0.67 -2.45 -24.37
N GLY A 114 0.71 -2.63 -25.69
CA GLY A 114 1.52 -1.85 -26.60
C GLY A 114 0.80 -0.64 -27.21
N GLY A 115 1.53 0.09 -28.06
CA GLY A 115 0.96 1.18 -28.85
C GLY A 115 0.49 2.37 -28.02
N ARG A 116 -0.31 3.24 -28.66
CA ARG A 116 -1.03 4.29 -27.95
C ARG A 116 -2.24 3.66 -27.29
N LEU A 117 -2.30 3.75 -25.97
CA LEU A 117 -3.45 3.30 -25.20
C LEU A 117 -4.52 4.39 -25.15
N HIS A 118 -5.77 3.97 -25.05
CA HIS A 118 -6.86 4.87 -24.76
C HIS A 118 -6.64 5.55 -23.40
N ARG A 119 -7.05 6.81 -23.25
CA ARG A 119 -6.86 7.58 -21.99
C ARG A 119 -7.53 6.94 -20.76
N SER A 120 -8.49 6.04 -20.98
CA SER A 120 -9.20 5.31 -19.91
C SER A 120 -8.84 3.82 -19.88
N ALA A 121 -7.74 3.41 -20.51
CA ALA A 121 -7.27 2.03 -20.51
C ALA A 121 -7.06 1.49 -19.09
N LEU A 122 -7.26 0.18 -18.94
CA LEU A 122 -7.06 -0.57 -17.70
C LEU A 122 -7.85 -0.02 -16.49
N ARG A 123 -9.12 0.36 -16.69
CA ARG A 123 -9.96 0.97 -15.65
C ARG A 123 -11.34 0.35 -15.56
N LEU A 124 -11.93 0.50 -14.37
CA LEU A 124 -13.38 0.48 -14.21
C LEU A 124 -13.95 1.87 -14.49
N ALA A 125 -15.05 1.93 -15.23
CA ALA A 125 -15.82 3.15 -15.45
C ALA A 125 -17.30 2.90 -15.19
N ALA A 126 -17.85 3.51 -14.14
CA ALA A 126 -19.28 3.56 -13.90
C ALA A 126 -19.87 4.76 -14.65
N GLU A 127 -20.83 4.50 -15.53
CA GLU A 127 -21.40 5.46 -16.48
C GLU A 127 -22.91 5.35 -16.46
N TRP A 128 -23.60 6.45 -16.78
CA TRP A 128 -25.05 6.54 -16.72
C TRP A 128 -25.55 7.62 -17.66
N THR A 129 -26.81 7.52 -18.11
CA THR A 129 -27.50 8.60 -18.80
C THR A 129 -28.35 9.42 -17.84
N ALA A 130 -28.12 10.73 -17.84
CA ALA A 130 -28.89 11.70 -17.05
C ALA A 130 -29.17 12.95 -17.90
N ASP A 131 -30.29 13.62 -17.61
CA ASP A 131 -30.67 14.86 -18.31
C ASP A 131 -29.77 16.06 -17.96
N ASP A 132 -29.17 16.01 -16.76
CA ASP A 132 -28.22 17.03 -16.30
C ASP A 132 -26.78 16.64 -16.69
N ALA A 133 -26.14 17.49 -17.49
CA ALA A 133 -24.76 17.32 -17.93
C ALA A 133 -23.76 17.29 -16.76
N ALA A 134 -24.01 18.01 -15.66
CA ALA A 134 -23.16 17.97 -14.47
C ALA A 134 -23.28 16.62 -13.74
N ALA A 135 -24.48 16.05 -13.74
CA ALA A 135 -24.73 14.72 -13.22
C ALA A 135 -24.22 13.61 -14.16
N ALA A 136 -23.80 13.90 -15.40
CA ALA A 136 -23.40 12.89 -16.39
C ALA A 136 -21.91 12.47 -16.34
N ALA A 137 -21.12 13.04 -15.42
CA ALA A 137 -19.69 12.70 -15.32
C ALA A 137 -19.49 11.28 -14.76
N PRO A 138 -18.77 10.38 -15.46
CA PRO A 138 -18.59 9.01 -15.00
C PRO A 138 -17.63 8.90 -13.82
N ALA A 139 -17.86 7.95 -12.93
CA ALA A 139 -16.90 7.58 -11.90
C ALA A 139 -15.90 6.56 -12.45
N ARG A 140 -14.61 6.73 -12.15
CA ARG A 140 -13.54 5.87 -12.69
C ARG A 140 -12.57 5.44 -11.59
N SER A 141 -12.08 4.21 -11.69
CA SER A 141 -10.96 3.77 -10.86
C SER A 141 -9.66 4.44 -11.31
N ALA A 142 -8.63 4.43 -10.45
CA ALA A 142 -7.25 4.51 -10.91
C ALA A 142 -6.97 3.40 -11.95
N PRO A 143 -6.05 3.59 -12.90
CA PRO A 143 -5.73 2.55 -13.87
C PRO A 143 -4.95 1.44 -13.15
N ALA A 144 -5.20 0.20 -13.53
CA ALA A 144 -4.22 -0.84 -13.21
C ALA A 144 -2.91 -0.51 -13.93
N ARG A 145 -1.81 -0.98 -13.36
CA ARG A 145 -0.51 -0.77 -13.99
C ARG A 145 -0.41 -1.61 -15.25
N ASN A 146 0.15 -1.00 -16.29
CA ASN A 146 0.39 -1.67 -17.56
C ASN A 146 1.66 -2.53 -17.49
N GLU A 147 1.65 -3.55 -16.63
CA GLU A 147 2.79 -4.39 -16.29
C GLU A 147 2.35 -5.86 -16.23
N HIS A 148 3.29 -6.80 -16.33
CA HIS A 148 2.94 -8.21 -16.15
C HIS A 148 2.41 -8.51 -14.75
N GLY A 149 1.41 -9.38 -14.69
CA GLY A 149 0.93 -10.00 -13.45
C GLY A 149 -0.52 -9.67 -13.15
N HIS A 150 -0.89 -9.94 -11.90
CA HIS A 150 -2.24 -9.74 -11.40
C HIS A 150 -2.36 -8.37 -10.74
N HIS A 151 -3.38 -7.62 -11.14
CA HIS A 151 -3.70 -6.29 -10.61
C HIS A 151 -5.14 -6.29 -10.12
N ARG A 152 -5.47 -5.44 -9.15
CA ARG A 152 -6.85 -5.26 -8.69
C ARG A 152 -7.18 -3.78 -8.57
N ILE A 153 -8.31 -3.41 -9.13
CA ILE A 153 -8.78 -2.02 -9.16
C ILE A 153 -10.21 -1.96 -8.65
N SER A 154 -10.58 -0.81 -8.08
CA SER A 154 -11.92 -0.57 -7.58
C SER A 154 -12.33 0.88 -7.74
N VAL A 155 -13.64 1.14 -7.73
CA VAL A 155 -14.24 2.46 -7.71
C VAL A 155 -15.53 2.42 -6.93
N THR A 156 -15.69 3.36 -5.99
CA THR A 156 -16.95 3.61 -5.29
C THR A 156 -17.67 4.77 -5.96
N PHE A 157 -18.97 4.64 -6.19
CA PHE A 157 -19.77 5.63 -6.88
C PHE A 157 -21.23 5.62 -6.40
N THR A 158 -21.88 6.78 -6.48
CA THR A 158 -23.31 6.91 -6.25
C THR A 158 -23.98 7.19 -7.58
N VAL A 159 -24.98 6.38 -7.95
CA VAL A 159 -25.75 6.62 -9.17
C VAL A 159 -26.61 7.87 -8.95
N PRO A 160 -26.55 8.89 -9.82
CA PRO A 160 -27.36 10.08 -9.64
C PRO A 160 -28.86 9.76 -9.58
N ALA A 161 -29.61 10.49 -8.74
CA ALA A 161 -31.05 10.27 -8.57
C ALA A 161 -31.86 10.42 -9.87
N GLY A 162 -31.37 11.22 -10.83
CA GLY A 162 -31.98 11.42 -12.15
C GLY A 162 -31.46 10.50 -13.26
N ALA A 163 -30.62 9.51 -12.93
CA ALA A 163 -30.11 8.57 -13.93
C ALA A 163 -31.22 7.65 -14.46
N ARG A 164 -31.25 7.44 -15.77
CA ARG A 164 -32.21 6.53 -16.44
C ARG A 164 -31.64 5.12 -16.61
N ASP A 165 -30.33 5.04 -16.81
CA ASP A 165 -29.56 3.81 -16.85
C ASP A 165 -28.25 4.02 -16.09
N ALA A 166 -27.60 2.92 -15.73
CA ALA A 166 -26.24 2.92 -15.21
C ALA A 166 -25.56 1.59 -15.57
N VAL A 167 -24.28 1.65 -15.96
CA VAL A 167 -23.48 0.51 -16.36
C VAL A 167 -22.06 0.67 -15.85
N VAL A 168 -21.41 -0.44 -15.53
CA VAL A 168 -19.98 -0.45 -15.21
C VAL A 168 -19.23 -1.14 -16.36
N ARG A 169 -18.29 -0.41 -16.95
CA ARG A 169 -17.46 -0.88 -18.07
C ARG A 169 -16.08 -1.29 -17.58
N LEU A 170 -15.61 -2.42 -18.08
CA LEU A 170 -14.24 -2.91 -17.97
C LEU A 170 -13.44 -2.39 -19.17
N ARG A 171 -12.77 -1.26 -19.01
CA ARG A 171 -12.04 -0.58 -20.10
C ARG A 171 -10.68 -1.24 -20.29
N ALA A 172 -10.52 -1.97 -21.40
CA ALA A 172 -9.24 -2.59 -21.77
C ALA A 172 -8.30 -1.54 -22.37
N GLY A 173 -8.75 -0.86 -23.43
CA GLY A 173 -8.09 0.35 -23.93
C GLY A 173 -6.91 0.11 -24.87
N MET A 174 -6.89 -1.02 -25.59
CA MET A 174 -5.85 -1.36 -26.57
C MET A 174 -6.44 -1.53 -27.99
N ALA A 175 -5.63 -1.21 -29.00
CA ALA A 175 -5.91 -1.50 -30.41
C ALA A 175 -5.47 -2.93 -30.81
N ALA A 176 -5.81 -3.35 -32.03
CA ALA A 176 -5.43 -4.65 -32.57
C ALA A 176 -3.93 -4.93 -32.53
N GLY A 177 -3.58 -6.12 -32.07
CA GLY A 177 -2.19 -6.56 -31.94
C GLY A 177 -1.39 -5.90 -30.82
N GLN A 178 -2.02 -5.06 -29.98
CA GLN A 178 -1.35 -4.37 -28.86
C GLN A 178 -1.53 -5.06 -27.50
N GLY A 179 -1.80 -6.37 -27.49
CA GLY A 179 -1.95 -7.17 -26.28
C GLY A 179 -3.40 -7.58 -25.96
N ALA A 180 -3.60 -8.09 -24.76
CA ALA A 180 -4.86 -8.61 -24.26
C ALA A 180 -4.97 -8.35 -22.75
N VAL A 181 -6.20 -8.19 -22.25
CA VAL A 181 -6.49 -8.10 -20.80
C VAL A 181 -7.39 -9.27 -20.42
N VAL A 182 -7.06 -9.98 -19.35
CA VAL A 182 -7.95 -11.00 -18.78
C VAL A 182 -8.59 -10.43 -17.51
N TRP A 183 -9.90 -10.22 -17.52
CA TRP A 183 -10.68 -9.76 -16.37
C TRP A 183 -11.23 -10.93 -15.59
N TYR A 184 -11.19 -10.89 -14.26
CA TYR A 184 -11.74 -11.93 -13.39
C TYR A 184 -12.09 -11.34 -12.01
N ASP A 185 -12.75 -12.12 -11.16
CA ASP A 185 -13.20 -11.70 -9.82
C ASP A 185 -13.98 -10.36 -9.85
N TYR A 186 -14.86 -10.20 -10.84
CA TYR A 186 -15.65 -8.98 -11.02
C TYR A 186 -16.77 -8.92 -9.99
N ALA A 187 -16.86 -7.82 -9.25
CA ALA A 187 -17.87 -7.64 -8.22
C ALA A 187 -18.45 -6.22 -8.25
N VAL A 188 -19.73 -6.10 -7.95
CA VAL A 188 -20.42 -4.84 -7.70
C VAL A 188 -21.25 -5.00 -6.44
N THR A 189 -20.78 -4.42 -5.34
CA THR A 189 -21.44 -4.52 -4.03
C THR A 189 -22.22 -3.26 -3.72
N GLU A 190 -23.38 -3.40 -3.08
CA GLU A 190 -24.18 -2.26 -2.59
C GLU A 190 -23.62 -1.73 -1.26
N THR A 191 -22.38 -1.24 -1.33
CA THR A 191 -21.62 -0.71 -0.18
C THR A 191 -20.82 0.51 -0.59
N ALA A 192 -20.60 1.42 0.37
CA ALA A 192 -19.72 2.58 0.19
C ALA A 192 -18.24 2.26 0.41
N ALA A 193 -17.92 1.05 0.89
CA ALA A 193 -16.54 0.63 1.17
C ALA A 193 -16.12 -0.50 0.22
N PRO A 194 -14.87 -0.50 -0.27
CA PRO A 194 -14.29 -1.63 -1.00
C PRO A 194 -14.27 -2.89 -0.15
N MET A 195 -14.44 -4.03 -0.81
CA MET A 195 -14.48 -5.33 -0.15
C MET A 195 -13.62 -6.34 -0.92
N PRO A 196 -13.05 -7.34 -0.23
CA PRO A 196 -12.51 -8.52 -0.90
C PRO A 196 -13.55 -9.11 -1.85
N HIS A 197 -13.08 -9.70 -2.95
CA HIS A 197 -13.96 -10.42 -3.85
C HIS A 197 -14.64 -11.57 -3.09
N PHE A 198 -15.93 -11.78 -3.37
CA PHE A 198 -16.64 -12.99 -3.00
C PHE A 198 -17.69 -13.33 -4.07
N ASP A 199 -17.99 -14.61 -4.16
CA ASP A 199 -19.12 -15.17 -4.88
C ASP A 199 -19.76 -16.31 -4.08
N GLY A 200 -20.81 -16.94 -4.61
CA GLY A 200 -21.50 -18.01 -3.88
C GLY A 200 -20.73 -19.34 -3.78
N SER A 201 -19.52 -19.40 -4.36
CA SER A 201 -18.60 -20.52 -4.24
C SER A 201 -17.42 -20.21 -3.31
N THR A 202 -17.36 -18.99 -2.76
CA THR A 202 -16.37 -18.61 -1.75
C THR A 202 -16.56 -19.47 -0.50
N PRO A 203 -15.50 -20.10 0.04
CA PRO A 203 -15.64 -20.90 1.26
C PRO A 203 -16.07 -20.04 2.45
N ASP A 204 -16.99 -20.56 3.25
CA ASP A 204 -17.35 -19.95 4.53
C ASP A 204 -16.13 -19.79 5.43
N ASP A 205 -16.13 -18.70 6.20
CA ASP A 205 -15.08 -18.35 7.14
C ASP A 205 -15.69 -18.17 8.55
N PRO A 206 -14.88 -17.93 9.61
CA PRO A 206 -15.41 -17.78 10.97
C PRO A 206 -16.40 -16.61 11.17
N TRP A 207 -16.47 -15.67 10.22
CA TRP A 207 -17.28 -14.47 10.30
C TRP A 207 -18.46 -14.47 9.32
N PHE A 208 -18.31 -15.06 8.14
CA PHE A 208 -19.31 -14.99 7.07
C PHE A 208 -19.61 -16.33 6.43
N SER A 209 -20.86 -16.48 6.01
CA SER A 209 -21.26 -17.50 5.04
C SER A 209 -21.50 -16.88 3.65
N TYR A 210 -21.24 -17.65 2.60
CA TYR A 210 -21.38 -17.21 1.22
C TYR A 210 -22.32 -18.15 0.45
N GLU A 211 -23.23 -17.57 -0.32
CA GLU A 211 -24.19 -18.36 -1.10
C GLU A 211 -24.55 -17.69 -2.43
N TRP A 212 -24.99 -18.51 -3.40
CA TRP A 212 -25.68 -18.04 -4.59
C TRP A 212 -27.14 -17.75 -4.25
N THR A 213 -27.68 -16.63 -4.71
CA THR A 213 -29.10 -16.26 -4.48
C THR A 213 -30.06 -17.05 -5.35
N GLY A 214 -29.54 -17.76 -6.36
CA GLY A 214 -30.26 -18.62 -7.28
C GLY A 214 -29.33 -19.66 -7.91
N GLU A 215 -29.32 -19.75 -9.24
CA GLU A 215 -28.45 -20.69 -9.96
C GLU A 215 -26.96 -20.39 -9.69
N PRO A 216 -26.16 -21.40 -9.29
CA PRO A 216 -24.72 -21.24 -9.12
C PRO A 216 -24.01 -20.74 -10.38
N GLY A 217 -23.26 -19.64 -10.26
CA GLY A 217 -22.51 -19.05 -11.38
C GLY A 217 -23.36 -18.27 -12.40
N ALA A 218 -24.66 -18.10 -12.15
CA ALA A 218 -25.56 -17.35 -13.03
C ALA A 218 -26.58 -16.48 -12.26
N SER A 219 -26.32 -16.20 -10.98
CA SER A 219 -27.16 -15.38 -10.12
C SER A 219 -26.31 -14.51 -9.19
N PRO A 220 -26.83 -13.39 -8.64
CA PRO A 220 -26.11 -12.64 -7.62
C PRO A 220 -25.70 -13.53 -6.44
N SER A 221 -24.69 -13.11 -5.70
CA SER A 221 -24.23 -13.82 -4.50
C SER A 221 -24.42 -12.98 -3.26
N ARG A 222 -24.57 -13.65 -2.12
CA ARG A 222 -24.79 -13.04 -0.81
C ARG A 222 -23.69 -13.47 0.14
N ARG A 223 -23.11 -12.48 0.82
CA ARG A 223 -22.30 -12.67 2.02
C ARG A 223 -23.14 -12.34 3.24
N THR A 224 -23.31 -13.27 4.16
CA THR A 224 -24.12 -13.10 5.37
C THR A 224 -23.24 -13.20 6.59
N LEU A 225 -23.36 -12.24 7.51
CA LEU A 225 -22.62 -12.25 8.77
C LEU A 225 -23.15 -13.36 9.69
N LEU A 226 -22.24 -14.11 10.31
CA LEU A 226 -22.60 -15.17 11.25
C LEU A 226 -22.98 -14.58 12.63
N PRO A 227 -24.07 -15.04 13.27
CA PRO A 227 -24.53 -14.50 14.56
C PRO A 227 -23.52 -14.51 15.71
N ALA A 228 -22.56 -15.44 15.68
CA ALA A 228 -21.52 -15.61 16.71
C ALA A 228 -20.14 -15.13 16.24
N ALA A 229 -20.08 -14.27 15.22
CA ALA A 229 -18.85 -13.73 14.66
C ALA A 229 -18.22 -12.68 15.60
N HIS A 230 -17.68 -13.12 16.74
CA HIS A 230 -16.89 -12.29 17.65
C HIS A 230 -15.41 -12.72 17.68
N ALA A 231 -15.00 -13.60 16.76
CA ALA A 231 -13.67 -14.17 16.72
C ALA A 231 -12.56 -13.11 16.56
N ALA A 232 -11.35 -13.44 17.00
CA ALA A 232 -10.19 -12.58 16.80
C ALA A 232 -9.96 -12.33 15.31
N GLY A 233 -9.58 -11.09 14.95
CA GLY A 233 -9.28 -10.73 13.56
C GLY A 233 -10.51 -10.41 12.72
N LEU A 234 -11.60 -9.94 13.35
CA LEU A 234 -12.78 -9.42 12.64
C LEU A 234 -12.35 -8.49 11.48
N PRO A 235 -12.80 -8.76 10.24
CA PRO A 235 -12.52 -7.90 9.11
C PRO A 235 -13.32 -6.61 9.24
N ARG A 236 -13.05 -5.63 8.36
CA ARG A 236 -13.84 -4.39 8.32
C ARG A 236 -15.33 -4.71 8.16
N LEU A 237 -16.12 -4.11 9.03
CA LEU A 237 -17.57 -4.29 9.08
C LEU A 237 -18.28 -3.09 8.44
N THR A 238 -19.41 -3.35 7.82
CA THR A 238 -20.39 -2.29 7.55
C THR A 238 -21.03 -1.83 8.86
N ALA A 239 -21.64 -0.64 8.85
CA ALA A 239 -22.33 -0.11 10.03
C ALA A 239 -23.45 -1.03 10.53
N GLU A 240 -24.15 -1.72 9.62
CA GLU A 240 -25.21 -2.67 9.95
C GLU A 240 -24.65 -3.95 10.58
N GLU A 241 -23.57 -4.49 10.01
CA GLU A 241 -22.85 -5.66 10.56
C GLU A 241 -22.34 -5.39 11.97
N ALA A 242 -21.73 -4.22 12.20
CA ALA A 242 -21.24 -3.85 13.52
C ALA A 242 -22.38 -3.63 14.54
N ALA A 243 -23.49 -2.99 14.14
CA ALA A 243 -24.65 -2.82 15.00
C ALA A 243 -25.27 -4.17 15.41
N PHE A 244 -25.35 -5.11 14.46
CA PHE A 244 -25.84 -6.46 14.72
C PHE A 244 -24.94 -7.22 15.71
N LEU A 245 -23.62 -7.22 15.53
CA LEU A 245 -22.72 -7.91 16.46
C LEU A 245 -22.72 -7.30 17.86
N ARG A 246 -22.88 -5.98 17.98
CA ARG A 246 -23.03 -5.33 19.30
C ARG A 246 -24.28 -5.82 20.02
N SER A 247 -25.38 -6.01 19.29
CA SER A 247 -26.64 -6.50 19.88
C SER A 247 -26.52 -7.92 20.44
N SER A 248 -25.70 -8.78 19.82
CA SER A 248 -25.47 -10.16 20.27
C SER A 248 -24.31 -10.28 21.27
N ALA A 249 -23.33 -9.37 21.25
CA ALA A 249 -22.20 -9.35 22.18
C ALA A 249 -22.62 -9.08 23.64
N GLY A 250 -23.73 -8.39 23.85
CA GLY A 250 -24.17 -7.99 25.19
C GLY A 250 -23.14 -7.09 25.88
N ASP A 251 -22.71 -7.46 27.09
CA ASP A 251 -21.68 -6.75 27.87
C ASP A 251 -20.34 -7.51 27.88
N ASP A 252 -20.05 -8.34 26.87
CA ASP A 252 -18.71 -8.93 26.70
C ASP A 252 -17.72 -7.86 26.20
N PRO A 253 -16.79 -7.38 27.06
CA PRO A 253 -15.89 -6.31 26.69
C PRO A 253 -14.88 -6.72 25.61
N LEU A 254 -14.50 -8.00 25.48
CA LEU A 254 -13.56 -8.40 24.44
C LEU A 254 -14.26 -8.42 23.07
N ALA A 255 -15.50 -8.90 23.01
CA ALA A 255 -16.31 -8.85 21.81
C ALA A 255 -16.56 -7.41 21.35
N LEU A 256 -16.97 -6.52 22.27
CA LEU A 256 -17.19 -5.10 21.98
C LEU A 256 -15.92 -4.40 21.51
N ALA A 257 -14.77 -4.72 22.13
CA ALA A 257 -13.47 -4.22 21.67
C ALA A 257 -13.13 -4.66 20.25
N ARG A 258 -13.34 -5.93 19.91
CA ARG A 258 -13.05 -6.45 18.56
C ARG A 258 -13.95 -5.81 17.50
N ILE A 259 -15.21 -5.55 17.83
CA ILE A 259 -16.15 -4.83 16.93
C ILE A 259 -15.66 -3.38 16.73
N ALA A 260 -15.34 -2.67 17.81
CA ALA A 260 -14.84 -1.29 17.72
C ALA A 260 -13.54 -1.19 16.90
N LEU A 261 -12.61 -2.14 17.05
CA LEU A 261 -11.41 -2.22 16.19
C LEU A 261 -11.75 -2.43 14.72
N ALA A 262 -12.75 -3.24 14.40
CA ALA A 262 -13.18 -3.50 13.02
C ALA A 262 -13.85 -2.27 12.37
N GLU A 263 -14.34 -1.33 13.18
CA GLU A 263 -14.87 -0.02 12.76
C GLU A 263 -13.81 1.11 12.82
N ASP A 264 -12.56 0.80 13.17
CA ASP A 264 -11.48 1.78 13.37
C ASP A 264 -11.75 2.78 14.51
N ASP A 265 -12.61 2.43 15.47
CA ASP A 265 -12.88 3.21 16.69
C ASP A 265 -11.92 2.80 17.82
N LEU A 266 -10.71 3.35 17.77
CA LEU A 266 -9.63 3.04 18.73
C LEU A 266 -9.97 3.48 20.16
N GLU A 267 -10.80 4.51 20.35
CA GLU A 267 -11.17 5.03 21.66
C GLU A 267 -12.14 4.08 22.37
N ALA A 268 -13.20 3.67 21.68
CA ALA A 268 -14.16 2.68 22.18
C ALA A 268 -13.47 1.34 22.41
N ALA A 269 -12.65 0.89 21.45
CA ALA A 269 -11.86 -0.32 21.59
C ALA A 269 -10.95 -0.25 22.84
N GLY A 270 -10.22 0.84 23.01
CA GLY A 270 -9.33 1.03 24.16
C GLY A 270 -10.07 1.00 25.50
N THR A 271 -11.30 1.53 25.56
CA THR A 271 -12.14 1.50 26.76
C THR A 271 -12.53 0.08 27.16
N GLU A 272 -13.01 -0.69 26.20
CA GLU A 272 -13.44 -2.07 26.45
C GLU A 272 -12.25 -3.00 26.74
N LEU A 273 -11.14 -2.86 26.00
CA LEU A 273 -9.92 -3.63 26.27
C LEU A 273 -9.37 -3.39 27.68
N ARG A 274 -9.44 -2.15 28.20
CA ARG A 274 -9.04 -1.85 29.59
C ARG A 274 -9.89 -2.58 30.62
N ARG A 275 -11.18 -2.82 30.33
CA ARG A 275 -12.05 -3.64 31.18
C ARG A 275 -11.58 -5.09 31.21
N VAL A 276 -11.22 -5.66 30.05
CA VAL A 276 -10.67 -7.03 29.95
C VAL A 276 -9.36 -7.16 30.73
N VAL A 277 -8.42 -6.22 30.55
CA VAL A 277 -7.15 -6.21 31.30
C VAL A 277 -7.37 -6.11 32.80
N LYS A 278 -8.30 -5.26 33.26
CA LYS A 278 -8.66 -5.16 34.69
C LYS A 278 -9.24 -6.46 35.24
N ALA A 279 -9.92 -7.25 34.41
CA ALA A 279 -10.46 -8.56 34.77
C ALA A 279 -9.42 -9.70 34.74
N GLY A 280 -8.17 -9.43 34.33
CA GLY A 280 -7.03 -10.34 34.42
C GLY A 280 -6.41 -10.71 33.07
N ASP A 281 -7.19 -10.69 31.99
CA ASP A 281 -6.77 -10.95 30.60
C ASP A 281 -5.86 -12.18 30.48
N PRO A 282 -6.36 -13.40 30.78
CA PRO A 282 -5.52 -14.59 30.97
C PRO A 282 -4.62 -14.90 29.76
N ASP A 283 -5.12 -14.69 28.54
CA ASP A 283 -4.41 -14.97 27.29
C ASP A 283 -3.58 -13.78 26.79
N GLY A 284 -3.66 -12.61 27.43
CA GLY A 284 -2.91 -11.42 27.05
C GLY A 284 -3.38 -10.73 25.77
N GLU A 285 -4.50 -11.15 25.17
CA GLU A 285 -4.99 -10.57 23.91
C GLU A 285 -5.39 -9.10 24.10
N ALA A 286 -6.06 -8.76 25.20
CA ALA A 286 -6.49 -7.39 25.41
C ALA A 286 -5.30 -6.46 25.66
N ALA A 287 -4.31 -6.93 26.42
CA ALA A 287 -3.05 -6.22 26.61
C ALA A 287 -2.29 -6.06 25.28
N TYR A 288 -2.25 -7.09 24.43
CA TYR A 288 -1.65 -7.01 23.11
C TYR A 288 -2.29 -5.91 22.25
N ARG A 289 -3.62 -5.94 22.11
CA ARG A 289 -4.37 -4.95 21.30
C ARG A 289 -4.22 -3.53 21.85
N LEU A 290 -4.28 -3.34 23.18
CA LEU A 290 -3.99 -2.03 23.79
C LEU A 290 -2.55 -1.59 23.55
N GLY A 291 -1.61 -2.52 23.52
CA GLY A 291 -0.22 -2.29 23.19
C GLY A 291 -0.05 -1.76 21.77
N LEU A 292 -0.74 -2.36 20.78
CA LEU A 292 -0.75 -1.86 19.40
C LEU A 292 -1.37 -0.47 19.28
N ILE A 293 -2.49 -0.21 19.96
CA ILE A 293 -3.08 1.14 20.02
C ILE A 293 -2.07 2.13 20.62
N ALA A 294 -1.40 1.75 21.70
CA ALA A 294 -0.38 2.58 22.32
C ALA A 294 0.84 2.82 21.43
N LEU A 295 1.22 1.89 20.56
CA LEU A 295 2.24 2.12 19.53
C LEU A 295 1.75 3.14 18.49
N ALA A 296 0.53 2.99 17.98
CA ALA A 296 -0.05 3.90 17.00
C ALA A 296 -0.18 5.34 17.54
N GLU A 297 -0.50 5.49 18.83
CA GLU A 297 -0.60 6.78 19.53
C GLU A 297 0.73 7.31 20.07
N GLU A 298 1.86 6.69 19.73
CA GLU A 298 3.20 7.07 20.17
C GLU A 298 3.44 7.03 21.70
N ARG A 299 2.63 6.26 22.43
CA ARG A 299 2.74 6.04 23.89
C ARG A 299 3.66 4.87 24.21
N TRP A 300 4.91 4.97 23.79
CA TRP A 300 5.90 3.88 23.77
C TRP A 300 6.10 3.14 25.10
N ALA A 301 6.17 3.86 26.22
CA ALA A 301 6.36 3.24 27.54
C ALA A 301 5.13 2.44 27.98
N ALA A 302 3.92 2.92 27.65
CA ALA A 302 2.69 2.19 27.93
C ALA A 302 2.57 0.95 27.03
N ALA A 303 2.90 1.10 25.74
CA ALA A 303 2.96 -0.01 24.79
C ALA A 303 3.89 -1.11 25.28
N GLU A 304 5.11 -0.74 25.67
CA GLU A 304 6.12 -1.66 26.21
C GLU A 304 5.58 -2.47 27.41
N GLN A 305 4.99 -1.79 28.40
CA GLN A 305 4.44 -2.46 29.59
C GLN A 305 3.33 -3.47 29.24
N LEU A 306 2.42 -3.10 28.34
CA LEU A 306 1.31 -3.95 27.91
C LEU A 306 1.80 -5.16 27.10
N LEU A 307 2.67 -4.90 26.12
CA LEU A 307 3.18 -5.91 25.20
C LEU A 307 4.12 -6.92 25.89
N ARG A 308 4.86 -6.49 26.92
CA ARG A 308 5.73 -7.38 27.69
C ARG A 308 4.92 -8.50 28.36
N GLY A 309 3.80 -8.14 28.98
CA GLY A 309 2.89 -9.12 29.60
C GLY A 309 2.21 -10.02 28.57
N ALA A 310 1.79 -9.44 27.44
CA ALA A 310 1.12 -10.18 26.37
C ALA A 310 2.03 -11.19 25.67
N ALA A 311 3.28 -10.83 25.38
CA ALA A 311 4.28 -11.71 24.75
C ALA A 311 4.72 -12.84 25.71
N ALA A 312 4.78 -12.58 27.02
CA ALA A 312 5.13 -13.60 28.00
C ALA A 312 4.03 -14.67 28.18
N LYS A 313 2.76 -14.32 27.95
CA LYS A 313 1.61 -15.23 28.07
C LYS A 313 1.46 -16.18 26.88
N SER A 314 1.87 -15.74 25.69
CA SER A 314 1.80 -16.52 24.45
C SER A 314 3.07 -16.31 23.63
N PRO A 315 4.23 -16.84 24.06
CA PRO A 315 5.50 -16.64 23.37
C PRO A 315 5.52 -17.24 21.95
N GLU A 316 4.70 -18.26 21.69
CA GLU A 316 4.52 -18.87 20.37
C GLU A 316 3.82 -17.94 19.36
N ASP A 317 3.08 -16.93 19.83
CA ASP A 317 2.50 -15.87 19.01
C ASP A 317 3.56 -14.76 18.81
N PHE A 318 4.50 -15.05 17.92
CA PHE A 318 5.70 -14.22 17.68
C PHE A 318 5.38 -12.77 17.29
N GLU A 319 4.20 -12.49 16.73
CA GLU A 319 3.76 -11.12 16.41
C GLU A 319 3.72 -10.22 17.65
N ARG A 320 3.39 -10.80 18.81
CA ARG A 320 3.44 -10.08 20.10
C ARG A 320 4.86 -9.71 20.51
N GLY A 321 5.81 -10.60 20.24
CA GLY A 321 7.23 -10.36 20.50
C GLY A 321 7.82 -9.29 19.58
N TYR A 322 7.45 -9.28 18.29
CA TYR A 322 7.84 -8.22 17.35
C TYR A 322 7.21 -6.86 17.67
N ALA A 323 5.95 -6.83 18.11
CA ALA A 323 5.33 -5.62 18.61
C ALA A 323 6.07 -5.08 19.86
N LEU A 324 6.47 -5.95 20.79
CA LEU A 324 7.28 -5.57 21.94
C LEU A 324 8.65 -5.02 21.53
N ALA A 325 9.32 -5.65 20.56
CA ALA A 325 10.59 -5.17 20.02
C ALA A 325 10.45 -3.75 19.45
N THR A 326 9.36 -3.50 18.69
CA THR A 326 9.05 -2.18 18.15
C THR A 326 8.91 -1.13 19.25
N ALA A 327 8.27 -1.46 20.38
CA ALA A 327 8.20 -0.56 21.53
C ALA A 327 9.59 -0.23 22.10
N TYR A 328 10.48 -1.23 22.21
CA TYR A 328 11.85 -1.03 22.66
C TYR A 328 12.68 -0.16 21.70
N ASP A 329 12.50 -0.31 20.39
CA ASP A 329 13.19 0.52 19.40
C ASP A 329 12.79 1.99 19.51
N ARG A 330 11.49 2.28 19.68
CA ARG A 330 10.99 3.64 19.90
C ARG A 330 11.50 4.24 21.21
N LEU A 331 11.72 3.41 22.23
CA LEU A 331 12.37 3.79 23.50
C LEU A 331 13.91 3.85 23.42
N ARG A 332 14.51 3.60 22.25
CA ARG A 332 15.97 3.55 22.03
C ARG A 332 16.68 2.49 22.89
N ARG A 333 15.98 1.42 23.26
CA ARG A 333 16.49 0.28 24.06
C ARG A 333 16.91 -0.87 23.15
N ARG A 334 17.99 -0.66 22.39
CA ARG A 334 18.43 -1.58 21.32
C ARG A 334 18.66 -3.03 21.78
N ASP A 335 19.26 -3.23 22.94
CA ASP A 335 19.54 -4.59 23.45
C ASP A 335 18.26 -5.33 23.85
N ASP A 336 17.25 -4.60 24.35
CA ASP A 336 15.94 -5.18 24.66
C ASP A 336 15.17 -5.54 23.39
N SER A 337 15.18 -4.66 22.38
CA SER A 337 14.61 -4.94 21.06
C SER A 337 15.24 -6.19 20.45
N ARG A 338 16.58 -6.27 20.43
CA ARG A 338 17.31 -7.44 19.91
C ARG A 338 16.87 -8.73 20.60
N ARG A 339 16.76 -8.74 21.94
CA ARG A 339 16.31 -9.91 22.69
C ARG A 339 14.85 -10.29 22.39
N ALA A 340 13.96 -9.31 22.32
CA ALA A 340 12.55 -9.54 22.01
C ALA A 340 12.38 -10.08 20.57
N SER A 341 13.04 -9.47 19.58
CA SER A 341 13.05 -9.95 18.20
C SER A 341 13.64 -11.35 18.08
N ALA A 342 14.76 -11.65 18.75
CA ALA A 342 15.35 -12.99 18.72
C ALA A 342 14.44 -14.05 19.36
N ALA A 343 13.73 -13.71 20.45
CA ALA A 343 12.77 -14.61 21.09
C ALA A 343 11.55 -14.87 20.19
N ALA A 344 11.00 -13.84 19.55
CA ALA A 344 9.92 -13.97 18.57
C ALA A 344 10.36 -14.82 17.36
N LEU A 345 11.54 -14.53 16.83
CA LEU A 345 12.12 -15.22 15.69
C LEU A 345 12.34 -16.72 15.94
N ALA A 346 12.58 -17.13 17.18
CA ALA A 346 12.69 -18.55 17.54
C ALA A 346 11.39 -19.35 17.27
N HIS A 347 10.24 -18.67 17.24
CA HIS A 347 8.94 -19.25 16.90
C HIS A 347 8.55 -19.00 15.42
N ASP A 348 9.11 -17.97 14.79
CA ASP A 348 8.86 -17.59 13.39
C ASP A 348 9.77 -18.37 12.41
N THR A 349 9.51 -19.67 12.32
CA THR A 349 10.41 -20.64 11.64
C THR A 349 10.25 -20.74 10.13
N LYS A 350 9.31 -19.99 9.53
CA LYS A 350 8.96 -20.10 8.10
C LYS A 350 9.40 -18.90 7.26
N LEU A 351 10.32 -18.09 7.77
CA LEU A 351 10.81 -16.95 7.01
C LEU A 351 11.51 -17.41 5.72
N PRO A 352 11.25 -16.77 4.57
CA PRO A 352 11.83 -17.14 3.29
C PRO A 352 13.28 -16.64 3.11
N PHE A 353 13.92 -16.18 4.20
CA PHE A 353 15.28 -15.62 4.23
C PHE A 353 15.93 -15.91 5.60
N ASP A 354 17.23 -15.63 5.72
CA ASP A 354 17.98 -15.82 6.97
C ASP A 354 17.61 -14.73 8.00
N GLY A 355 16.58 -15.02 8.81
CA GLY A 355 16.09 -14.13 9.85
C GLY A 355 17.18 -13.65 10.83
N PRO A 356 18.00 -14.55 11.40
CA PRO A 356 19.11 -14.14 12.28
C PRO A 356 20.08 -13.17 11.61
N ALA A 357 20.48 -13.42 10.37
CA ALA A 357 21.39 -12.51 9.65
C ALA A 357 20.77 -11.12 9.42
N VAL A 358 19.48 -11.05 9.09
CA VAL A 358 18.76 -9.77 8.89
C VAL A 358 18.54 -9.03 10.22
N LEU A 359 18.30 -9.74 11.32
CA LEU A 359 18.20 -9.14 12.65
C LEU A 359 19.54 -8.58 13.12
N ASP A 360 20.63 -9.28 12.81
CA ASP A 360 21.98 -8.84 13.17
C ASP A 360 22.45 -7.63 12.37
N SER A 361 21.95 -7.43 11.14
CA SER A 361 22.33 -6.29 10.29
C SER A 361 21.75 -4.96 10.78
N ASP A 362 20.46 -4.89 11.11
CA ASP A 362 19.82 -3.71 11.70
C ASP A 362 18.60 -4.09 12.55
N VAL A 363 18.77 -4.07 13.88
CA VAL A 363 17.74 -4.48 14.84
C VAL A 363 16.44 -3.66 14.70
N PRO A 364 16.46 -2.31 14.76
CA PRO A 364 15.27 -1.49 14.55
C PRO A 364 14.52 -1.73 13.23
N ALA A 365 15.23 -2.11 12.17
CA ALA A 365 14.62 -2.30 10.85
C ALA A 365 14.09 -3.73 10.63
N PHE A 366 14.35 -4.66 11.55
CA PHE A 366 14.01 -6.07 11.37
C PHE A 366 12.53 -6.31 11.07
N GLY A 367 11.63 -5.66 11.81
CA GLY A 367 10.18 -5.80 11.59
C GLY A 367 9.77 -5.40 10.17
N ALA A 368 10.25 -4.25 9.68
CA ALA A 368 9.95 -3.80 8.32
C ALA A 368 10.56 -4.74 7.26
N ARG A 369 11.79 -5.19 7.47
CA ARG A 369 12.49 -6.13 6.57
C ARG A 369 11.84 -7.50 6.52
N ARG A 370 11.28 -7.95 7.64
CA ARG A 370 10.51 -9.18 7.71
C ARG A 370 9.30 -9.14 6.78
N GLU A 371 8.47 -8.12 6.94
CA GLU A 371 7.27 -7.94 6.10
C GLU A 371 7.64 -7.84 4.62
N LEU A 372 8.70 -7.09 4.30
CA LEU A 372 9.21 -6.99 2.93
C LEU A 372 9.73 -8.32 2.39
N GLY A 373 10.46 -9.10 3.19
CA GLY A 373 11.00 -10.39 2.78
C GLY A 373 9.90 -11.41 2.48
N ILE A 374 8.84 -11.45 3.30
CA ILE A 374 7.66 -12.29 3.05
C ILE A 374 6.97 -11.85 1.75
N PHE A 375 6.69 -10.56 1.61
CA PHE A 375 6.08 -10.00 0.41
C PHE A 375 6.90 -10.29 -0.86
N LEU A 376 8.22 -10.09 -0.80
CA LEU A 376 9.09 -10.36 -1.93
C LEU A 376 9.07 -11.84 -2.28
N ALA A 377 9.11 -12.75 -1.31
CA ALA A 377 9.04 -14.19 -1.58
C ALA A 377 7.73 -14.59 -2.28
N GLU A 378 6.60 -14.01 -1.87
CA GLU A 378 5.29 -14.23 -2.49
C GLU A 378 5.21 -13.71 -3.93
N HIS A 379 5.93 -12.63 -4.24
CA HIS A 379 5.80 -11.92 -5.52
C HIS A 379 7.03 -11.97 -6.43
N LEU A 380 8.12 -12.64 -6.03
CA LEU A 380 9.40 -12.60 -6.76
C LEU A 380 9.26 -13.10 -8.20
N GLY A 381 8.42 -14.11 -8.44
CA GLY A 381 8.13 -14.62 -9.79
C GLY A 381 7.55 -13.53 -10.70
N GLN A 382 6.54 -12.80 -10.23
CA GLN A 382 5.94 -11.69 -10.96
C GLN A 382 6.97 -10.57 -11.21
N ILE A 383 7.71 -10.17 -10.16
CA ILE A 383 8.72 -9.11 -10.23
C ILE A 383 9.79 -9.47 -11.28
N ARG A 384 10.32 -10.70 -11.27
CA ARG A 384 11.31 -11.19 -12.24
C ARG A 384 10.79 -11.14 -13.67
N THR A 385 9.55 -11.58 -13.91
CA THR A 385 8.94 -11.53 -15.25
C THR A 385 8.79 -10.08 -15.73
N GLN A 386 8.33 -9.18 -14.87
CA GLN A 386 8.26 -7.75 -15.19
C GLN A 386 9.63 -7.18 -15.57
N VAL A 387 10.69 -7.57 -14.86
CA VAL A 387 12.07 -7.15 -15.19
C VAL A 387 12.52 -7.70 -16.54
N ALA A 388 12.32 -8.99 -16.79
CA ALA A 388 12.69 -9.62 -18.06
C ALA A 388 12.04 -8.90 -19.25
N GLN A 389 10.72 -8.66 -19.16
CA GLN A 389 9.98 -7.98 -20.24
C GLN A 389 10.43 -6.53 -20.48
N ARG A 390 10.84 -5.80 -19.43
CA ARG A 390 11.39 -4.45 -19.58
C ARG A 390 12.77 -4.48 -20.25
N LEU A 391 13.64 -5.38 -19.81
CA LEU A 391 14.99 -5.51 -20.38
C LEU A 391 14.95 -5.98 -21.84
N ASP A 392 13.96 -6.77 -22.23
CA ASP A 392 13.73 -7.18 -23.63
C ASP A 392 13.17 -6.05 -24.50
N ARG A 393 12.67 -4.96 -23.89
CA ARG A 393 12.06 -3.80 -24.55
C ARG A 393 12.70 -2.49 -24.08
N PRO A 394 14.03 -2.32 -24.23
CA PRO A 394 14.72 -1.19 -23.65
C PRO A 394 14.27 0.13 -24.30
N VAL A 395 14.08 1.15 -23.47
CA VAL A 395 13.79 2.50 -23.95
C VAL A 395 15.02 3.07 -24.65
N ARG A 396 14.86 3.47 -25.91
CA ARG A 396 15.93 4.15 -26.67
C ARG A 396 16.04 5.60 -26.23
N SER A 397 16.94 5.86 -25.29
CA SER A 397 17.33 7.21 -24.88
C SER A 397 18.40 7.80 -25.80
N ARG A 398 18.38 9.12 -25.99
CA ARG A 398 19.49 9.88 -26.61
C ARG A 398 20.44 10.49 -25.58
N PHE A 399 20.13 10.36 -24.29
CA PHE A 399 20.99 10.88 -23.23
C PHE A 399 22.22 9.98 -23.07
N ASP A 400 23.40 10.61 -22.96
CA ASP A 400 24.65 9.96 -22.55
C ASP A 400 24.87 10.26 -21.06
N GLN A 401 24.63 9.26 -20.20
CA GLN A 401 24.77 9.36 -18.74
C GLN A 401 24.09 10.63 -18.15
N PRO A 402 22.76 10.79 -18.30
CA PRO A 402 22.06 11.97 -17.80
C PRO A 402 22.19 12.11 -16.29
N ILE A 403 22.26 13.36 -15.81
CA ILE A 403 22.24 13.66 -14.37
C ILE A 403 20.90 14.30 -14.03
N PHE A 404 20.14 13.64 -13.17
CA PHE A 404 18.84 14.10 -12.69
C PHE A 404 18.94 14.65 -11.27
N VAL A 405 18.30 15.79 -11.04
CA VAL A 405 18.12 16.41 -9.73
C VAL A 405 16.69 16.94 -9.65
N TYR A 406 16.01 16.74 -8.53
CA TYR A 406 14.58 17.05 -8.42
C TYR A 406 14.29 17.96 -7.23
N TRP A 407 13.46 18.98 -7.46
CA TRP A 407 12.85 19.78 -6.41
C TRP A 407 11.38 20.02 -6.75
N ALA A 408 10.47 19.47 -5.95
CA ALA A 408 9.04 19.40 -6.28
C ALA A 408 8.43 20.75 -6.67
N GLN A 409 8.79 21.82 -5.95
CA GLN A 409 8.28 23.17 -6.12
C GLN A 409 9.02 23.99 -7.19
N GLY A 410 10.00 23.41 -7.89
CA GLY A 410 10.86 24.12 -8.83
C GLY A 410 12.01 24.87 -8.17
N PHE A 411 13.13 24.99 -8.89
CA PHE A 411 14.39 25.49 -8.32
C PHE A 411 14.42 27.01 -8.06
N ASP A 412 13.55 27.78 -8.69
CA ASP A 412 13.43 29.22 -8.44
C ASP A 412 12.94 29.51 -7.01
N ALA A 413 12.02 28.67 -6.51
CA ALA A 413 11.50 28.73 -5.14
C ALA A 413 12.32 27.92 -4.13
N ALA A 414 13.36 27.20 -4.57
CA ALA A 414 14.13 26.32 -3.70
C ALA A 414 14.98 27.12 -2.69
N PRO A 415 15.23 26.59 -1.47
CA PRO A 415 16.04 27.25 -0.46
C PRO A 415 17.47 27.58 -0.94
N PRO A 416 18.15 28.59 -0.36
CA PRO A 416 19.49 29.01 -0.79
C PRO A 416 20.51 27.87 -0.89
N VAL A 417 20.50 26.93 0.06
CA VAL A 417 21.37 25.74 0.04
C VAL A 417 21.13 24.86 -1.19
N VAL A 418 19.86 24.65 -1.58
CA VAL A 418 19.50 23.84 -2.76
C VAL A 418 19.95 24.52 -4.04
N ARG A 419 19.76 25.84 -4.14
CA ARG A 419 20.22 26.62 -5.30
C ARG A 419 21.74 26.60 -5.43
N ALA A 420 22.47 26.69 -4.30
CA ALA A 420 23.93 26.59 -4.28
C ALA A 420 24.41 25.20 -4.72
N CYS A 421 23.78 24.13 -4.22
CA CYS A 421 24.04 22.75 -4.66
C CYS A 421 23.80 22.57 -6.17
N LEU A 422 22.67 23.05 -6.70
CA LEU A 422 22.40 22.99 -8.13
C LEU A 422 23.42 23.78 -8.97
N ALA A 423 23.82 24.96 -8.51
CA ALA A 423 24.82 25.77 -9.18
C ALA A 423 26.18 25.06 -9.26
N ALA A 424 26.63 24.47 -8.14
CA ALA A 424 27.86 23.69 -8.10
C ALA A 424 27.79 22.44 -8.99
N LEU A 425 26.66 21.73 -8.98
CA LEU A 425 26.42 20.57 -9.84
C LEU A 425 26.53 20.93 -11.33
N ARG A 426 25.89 22.03 -11.76
CA ARG A 426 25.92 22.52 -13.15
C ARG A 426 27.28 23.06 -13.57
N ALA A 427 28.05 23.65 -12.64
CA ALA A 427 29.38 24.17 -12.93
C ALA A 427 30.35 23.05 -13.34
N HIS A 428 30.23 21.87 -12.72
CA HIS A 428 31.11 20.73 -12.97
C HIS A 428 30.55 19.71 -13.97
N ASN A 429 29.26 19.80 -14.30
CA ASN A 429 28.58 18.81 -15.13
C ASN A 429 27.66 19.49 -16.15
N PRO A 430 28.00 19.48 -17.46
CA PRO A 430 27.09 19.97 -18.49
C PRO A 430 25.88 19.02 -18.61
N GLY A 431 24.69 19.56 -18.92
CA GLY A 431 23.51 18.75 -19.24
C GLY A 431 22.72 18.21 -18.03
N VAL A 432 22.83 18.85 -16.86
CA VAL A 432 22.00 18.50 -15.68
C VAL A 432 20.52 18.76 -15.94
N HIS A 433 19.71 17.73 -15.76
CA HIS A 433 18.25 17.76 -15.81
C HIS A 433 17.69 18.13 -14.43
N ALA A 434 17.39 19.41 -14.24
CA ALA A 434 16.75 19.94 -13.03
C ALA A 434 15.23 19.86 -13.19
N LEU A 435 14.60 18.97 -12.43
CA LEU A 435 13.20 18.57 -12.58
C LEU A 435 12.31 19.10 -11.45
N SER A 436 11.02 19.21 -11.74
CA SER A 436 9.96 19.67 -10.84
C SER A 436 8.66 18.89 -11.07
N ARG A 437 7.62 19.08 -10.25
CA ARG A 437 6.32 18.44 -10.52
C ARG A 437 5.73 18.81 -11.89
N ASP A 438 6.06 19.99 -12.41
CA ASP A 438 5.48 20.51 -13.66
C ASP A 438 6.11 19.90 -14.91
N ASP A 439 7.35 19.41 -14.82
CA ASP A 439 8.11 18.93 -15.98
C ASP A 439 8.37 17.41 -15.98
N ILE A 440 8.20 16.71 -14.84
CA ILE A 440 8.51 15.27 -14.75
C ILE A 440 7.70 14.41 -15.73
N GLY A 441 6.49 14.85 -16.09
CA GLY A 441 5.65 14.15 -17.07
C GLY A 441 6.24 14.12 -18.48
N ASN A 442 7.23 14.98 -18.78
CA ASN A 442 7.98 14.92 -20.03
C ASN A 442 9.04 13.80 -20.04
N TYR A 443 9.34 13.21 -18.88
CA TYR A 443 10.40 12.21 -18.71
C TYR A 443 9.84 10.83 -18.43
N VAL A 444 8.93 10.72 -17.46
CA VAL A 444 8.39 9.44 -16.97
C VAL A 444 6.90 9.58 -16.64
N ASP A 445 6.16 8.49 -16.88
CA ASP A 445 4.79 8.37 -16.44
C ASP A 445 4.77 7.91 -14.98
N VAL A 446 4.26 8.76 -14.09
CA VAL A 446 4.07 8.42 -12.68
C VAL A 446 2.67 7.82 -12.51
N PRO A 447 2.53 6.62 -11.92
CA PRO A 447 1.21 6.03 -11.65
C PRO A 447 0.29 6.98 -10.88
N GLU A 448 -0.98 7.07 -11.28
CA GLU A 448 -1.94 8.04 -10.74
C GLU A 448 -2.22 7.80 -9.25
N ASP A 449 -2.38 6.53 -8.86
CA ASP A 449 -2.52 6.10 -7.47
C ASP A 449 -1.36 6.61 -6.61
N LEU A 450 -0.13 6.49 -7.10
CA LEU A 450 1.06 6.97 -6.43
C LEU A 450 1.10 8.49 -6.34
N ALA A 451 0.80 9.18 -7.44
CA ALA A 451 0.83 10.64 -7.50
C ALA A 451 -0.18 11.28 -6.54
N VAL A 452 -1.36 10.66 -6.40
CA VAL A 452 -2.40 11.07 -5.44
C VAL A 452 -1.96 10.78 -4.02
N ALA A 453 -1.51 9.55 -3.73
CA ALA A 453 -1.16 9.14 -2.37
C ALA A 453 0.06 9.88 -1.80
N LEU A 454 1.01 10.29 -2.66
CA LEU A 454 2.23 11.02 -2.28
C LEU A 454 2.19 12.50 -2.72
N LYS A 455 1.00 13.08 -2.84
CA LYS A 455 0.85 14.48 -3.27
C LYS A 455 1.61 15.46 -2.37
N ASP A 456 1.53 15.27 -1.05
CA ASP A 456 2.16 16.16 -0.08
C ASP A 456 3.45 15.57 0.53
N ASP A 457 3.75 14.30 0.22
CA ASP A 457 4.99 13.63 0.62
C ASP A 457 6.04 13.64 -0.50
N HIS A 458 6.75 14.76 -0.59
CA HIS A 458 7.80 14.93 -1.58
C HIS A 458 9.01 13.99 -1.37
N GLY A 459 9.23 13.53 -0.14
CA GLY A 459 10.34 12.65 0.21
C GLY A 459 10.18 11.31 -0.49
N HIS A 460 9.13 10.58 -0.13
CA HIS A 460 8.86 9.26 -0.68
C HIS A 460 8.54 9.31 -2.18
N PHE A 461 7.90 10.39 -2.66
CA PHE A 461 7.69 10.59 -4.09
C PHE A 461 9.03 10.60 -4.85
N SER A 462 10.04 11.30 -4.33
CA SER A 462 11.36 11.37 -4.97
C SER A 462 12.14 10.04 -4.92
N GLU A 463 11.87 9.19 -3.92
CA GLU A 463 12.46 7.84 -3.80
C GLU A 463 11.98 6.93 -4.93
N LEU A 464 10.71 7.05 -5.31
CA LEU A 464 10.15 6.30 -6.44
C LEU A 464 10.49 6.93 -7.79
N LEU A 465 10.48 8.26 -7.87
CA LEU A 465 10.84 8.99 -9.09
C LEU A 465 12.26 8.66 -9.56
N ARG A 466 13.24 8.58 -8.66
CA ARG A 466 14.63 8.27 -9.05
C ARG A 466 14.76 6.87 -9.65
N MET A 467 14.00 5.91 -9.15
CA MET A 467 13.95 4.57 -9.73
C MET A 467 13.33 4.60 -11.13
N LEU A 468 12.23 5.35 -11.36
CA LEU A 468 11.65 5.50 -12.70
C LEU A 468 12.63 6.11 -13.70
N LEU A 469 13.37 7.15 -13.30
CA LEU A 469 14.32 7.82 -14.18
C LEU A 469 15.52 6.93 -14.49
N LEU A 470 16.10 6.29 -13.47
CA LEU A 470 17.30 5.46 -13.65
C LEU A 470 17.02 4.12 -14.33
N GLU A 471 15.84 3.53 -14.13
CA GLU A 471 15.38 2.37 -14.87
C GLU A 471 15.24 2.70 -16.37
N LYS A 472 14.60 3.83 -16.69
CA LYS A 472 14.33 4.24 -18.07
C LYS A 472 15.56 4.75 -18.83
N PHE A 473 16.41 5.54 -18.17
CA PHE A 473 17.47 6.29 -18.83
C PHE A 473 18.89 5.89 -18.40
N GLY A 474 19.03 5.11 -17.32
CA GLY A 474 20.30 5.01 -16.60
C GLY A 474 20.76 6.39 -16.12
N GLY A 475 22.08 6.57 -16.01
CA GLY A 475 22.67 7.84 -15.62
C GLY A 475 22.81 7.96 -14.11
N VAL A 476 22.58 9.17 -13.59
CA VAL A 476 22.84 9.54 -12.20
C VAL A 476 21.64 10.27 -11.61
N TRP A 477 21.24 9.87 -10.41
CA TRP A 477 20.40 10.67 -9.54
C TRP A 477 21.26 11.33 -8.48
N VAL A 478 21.04 12.63 -8.26
CA VAL A 478 21.67 13.41 -7.21
C VAL A 478 20.59 14.15 -6.44
N ASP A 479 20.51 13.96 -5.12
CA ASP A 479 19.62 14.73 -4.28
C ASP A 479 19.90 16.24 -4.36
N ALA A 480 18.86 17.06 -4.31
CA ALA A 480 18.95 18.52 -4.45
C ALA A 480 19.78 19.24 -3.37
N THR A 481 20.08 18.57 -2.25
CA THR A 481 20.99 19.08 -1.20
C THR A 481 22.39 18.49 -1.28
N CYS A 482 22.77 17.89 -2.41
CA CYS A 482 24.11 17.37 -2.62
C CYS A 482 25.03 18.44 -3.22
N PHE A 483 26.09 18.79 -2.51
CA PHE A 483 27.14 19.67 -3.02
C PHE A 483 28.17 18.83 -3.79
N VAL A 484 28.42 19.19 -5.05
CA VAL A 484 29.35 18.49 -5.94
C VAL A 484 30.48 19.44 -6.33
N SER A 485 31.70 19.04 -5.99
CA SER A 485 32.93 19.84 -6.09
C SER A 485 33.77 19.53 -7.32
N GLU A 486 33.45 18.47 -8.06
CA GLU A 486 34.19 18.00 -9.23
C GLU A 486 33.26 17.29 -10.25
N PRO A 487 33.71 17.07 -11.50
CA PRO A 487 32.90 16.38 -12.51
C PRO A 487 32.57 14.94 -12.09
N LEU A 488 31.30 14.52 -12.18
CA LEU A 488 30.86 13.20 -11.70
C LEU A 488 31.24 12.05 -12.63
N ARG A 489 31.33 12.30 -13.95
CA ARG A 489 31.46 11.25 -14.96
C ARG A 489 32.64 10.29 -14.73
N PRO A 490 33.88 10.75 -14.45
CA PRO A 490 34.98 9.83 -14.17
C PRO A 490 34.73 8.89 -12.99
N HIS A 491 34.03 9.37 -11.95
CA HIS A 491 33.69 8.57 -10.77
C HIS A 491 32.58 7.56 -11.08
N VAL A 492 31.57 7.98 -11.85
CA VAL A 492 30.46 7.12 -12.28
C VAL A 492 30.96 6.03 -13.23
N ASP A 493 31.78 6.36 -14.22
CA ASP A 493 32.37 5.41 -15.16
C ASP A 493 33.21 4.36 -14.41
N ARG A 494 34.01 4.80 -13.44
CA ARG A 494 34.77 3.90 -12.56
C ARG A 494 33.85 3.03 -11.71
N ALA A 495 32.79 3.58 -11.13
CA ALA A 495 31.87 2.87 -10.26
C ALA A 495 31.06 1.78 -11.00
N LEU A 496 30.67 2.06 -12.24
CA LEU A 496 29.91 1.17 -13.12
C LEU A 496 30.79 0.28 -14.01
N ALA A 497 32.12 0.32 -13.84
CA ALA A 497 33.05 -0.47 -14.67
C ALA A 497 32.88 -1.99 -14.50
N LYS A 498 32.45 -2.43 -13.31
CA LYS A 498 32.25 -3.85 -12.96
C LYS A 498 30.83 -4.20 -12.51
N GLY A 499 30.01 -3.20 -12.19
CA GLY A 499 28.65 -3.36 -11.70
C GLY A 499 27.64 -2.58 -12.54
N SER A 500 26.35 -2.85 -12.34
CA SER A 500 25.27 -2.19 -13.08
C SER A 500 24.60 -1.03 -12.31
N VAL A 501 24.82 -0.96 -10.99
CA VAL A 501 24.37 0.12 -10.10
C VAL A 501 25.48 0.51 -9.13
N PHE A 502 25.55 1.80 -8.82
CA PHE A 502 26.33 2.36 -7.73
C PHE A 502 25.44 3.15 -6.77
N ALA A 503 25.69 2.97 -5.48
CA ALA A 503 25.20 3.81 -4.39
C ALA A 503 26.23 3.76 -3.26
N PHE A 504 26.30 4.82 -2.45
CA PHE A 504 27.09 4.79 -1.21
C PHE A 504 26.44 3.86 -0.19
N ASP A 505 27.24 3.10 0.55
CA ASP A 505 26.77 2.12 1.52
C ASP A 505 27.24 2.38 2.96
N TYR A 506 26.53 1.81 3.93
CA TYR A 506 26.97 1.81 5.32
C TYR A 506 27.70 0.50 5.62
N THR A 507 27.03 -0.62 5.39
CA THR A 507 27.52 -1.98 5.63
C THR A 507 26.78 -2.97 4.72
N GLY A 508 27.51 -3.80 3.96
CA GLY A 508 26.89 -4.82 3.11
C GLY A 508 25.90 -4.23 2.09
N PRO A 509 24.66 -4.77 1.99
CA PRO A 509 23.64 -4.25 1.08
C PRO A 509 22.92 -2.99 1.60
N TYR A 510 23.20 -2.54 2.84
CA TYR A 510 22.54 -1.38 3.39
C TYR A 510 23.10 -0.09 2.79
N LEU A 511 22.42 0.39 1.75
CA LEU A 511 22.83 1.55 0.98
C LEU A 511 22.27 2.87 1.54
N SER A 512 22.61 3.96 0.87
CA SER A 512 21.93 5.25 0.97
C SER A 512 21.62 5.72 -0.44
N ASN A 513 20.36 6.09 -0.70
CA ASN A 513 19.88 6.28 -2.07
C ASN A 513 19.78 7.75 -2.52
N TRP A 514 20.40 8.67 -1.79
CA TRP A 514 20.47 10.10 -2.13
C TRP A 514 21.42 10.39 -3.30
N PHE A 515 22.30 9.44 -3.63
CA PHE A 515 23.11 9.43 -4.85
C PHE A 515 23.10 8.02 -5.42
N LEU A 516 22.61 7.89 -6.64
CA LEU A 516 22.55 6.62 -7.35
C LEU A 516 23.11 6.82 -8.75
N ALA A 517 23.85 5.85 -9.25
CA ALA A 517 24.14 5.75 -10.67
C ALA A 517 23.77 4.36 -11.18
N ALA A 518 23.23 4.27 -12.38
CA ALA A 518 22.83 3.00 -12.96
C ALA A 518 23.03 2.98 -14.47
N ARG A 519 23.29 1.78 -15.00
CA ARG A 519 23.11 1.52 -16.42
C ARG A 519 21.62 1.30 -16.70
N ALA A 520 21.15 1.72 -17.88
CA ALA A 520 19.76 1.51 -18.28
C ALA A 520 19.36 0.01 -18.40
N ASP A 521 20.34 -0.87 -18.60
CA ASP A 521 20.16 -2.33 -18.67
C ASP A 521 20.43 -3.04 -17.32
N SER A 522 20.49 -2.30 -16.21
CA SER A 522 20.76 -2.87 -14.90
C SER A 522 19.62 -3.72 -14.36
N TYR A 523 19.83 -5.03 -14.20
CA TYR A 523 18.85 -5.91 -13.55
C TYR A 523 18.54 -5.47 -12.12
N VAL A 524 19.54 -5.02 -11.37
CA VAL A 524 19.38 -4.51 -10.00
C VAL A 524 18.41 -3.33 -9.95
N MET A 525 18.58 -2.32 -10.81
CA MET A 525 17.67 -1.16 -10.84
C MET A 525 16.25 -1.55 -11.25
N HIS A 526 16.12 -2.42 -12.26
CA HIS A 526 14.81 -2.89 -12.73
C HIS A 526 14.07 -3.70 -11.67
N LEU A 527 14.75 -4.61 -10.95
CA LEU A 527 14.17 -5.43 -9.89
C LEU A 527 13.77 -4.57 -8.68
N TRP A 528 14.63 -3.63 -8.29
CA TRP A 528 14.35 -2.69 -7.18
C TRP A 528 13.14 -1.81 -7.46
N ARG A 529 13.06 -1.26 -8.68
CA ARG A 529 11.88 -0.52 -9.15
C ARG A 529 10.64 -1.40 -9.13
N ALA A 530 10.69 -2.59 -9.75
CA ALA A 530 9.52 -3.46 -9.87
C ALA A 530 8.97 -3.86 -8.49
N ALA A 531 9.83 -4.23 -7.55
CA ALA A 531 9.47 -4.55 -6.18
C ALA A 531 8.86 -3.36 -5.43
N SER A 532 9.52 -2.20 -5.47
CA SER A 532 9.06 -1.00 -4.76
C SER A 532 7.70 -0.52 -5.25
N PHE A 533 7.49 -0.57 -6.56
CA PHE A 533 6.20 -0.23 -7.15
C PHE A 533 5.17 -1.28 -6.75
N LEU A 534 5.43 -2.58 -6.91
CA LEU A 534 4.45 -3.63 -6.60
C LEU A 534 4.02 -3.60 -5.12
N TRP A 535 4.95 -3.32 -4.20
CA TRP A 535 4.65 -3.08 -2.79
C TRP A 535 3.60 -1.97 -2.64
N TRP A 536 3.84 -0.81 -3.27
CA TRP A 536 2.89 0.31 -3.22
C TRP A 536 1.51 -0.04 -3.79
N GLU A 537 1.47 -0.83 -4.88
CA GLU A 537 0.21 -1.23 -5.50
C GLU A 537 -0.64 -2.14 -4.61
N LYS A 538 0.02 -3.10 -3.95
CA LYS A 538 -0.64 -4.17 -3.19
C LYS A 538 -0.93 -3.75 -1.75
N ARG A 539 -0.06 -2.94 -1.17
CA ARG A 539 -0.12 -2.54 0.24
C ARG A 539 -0.51 -1.08 0.42
N GLY A 540 0.02 -0.17 -0.40
CA GLY A 540 -0.19 1.27 -0.24
C GLY A 540 0.34 1.82 1.10
N GLU A 541 1.30 1.13 1.72
CA GLU A 541 1.75 1.38 3.08
C GLU A 541 3.21 1.82 3.13
N LEU A 542 3.49 2.78 4.03
CA LEU A 542 4.85 3.18 4.41
C LEU A 542 5.17 2.64 5.80
N ILE A 543 5.71 1.42 5.86
CA ILE A 543 6.01 0.72 7.13
C ILE A 543 7.29 1.23 7.82
N ASP A 544 8.19 1.88 7.09
CA ASP A 544 9.40 2.51 7.62
C ASP A 544 9.83 3.70 6.72
N PRO A 545 10.36 4.80 7.26
CA PRO A 545 10.82 5.94 6.46
C PRO A 545 11.93 5.61 5.44
N LEU A 546 12.66 4.51 5.65
CA LEU A 546 13.69 4.01 4.74
C LEU A 546 13.19 2.82 3.91
N LEU A 547 11.88 2.67 3.71
CA LEU A 547 11.23 1.57 2.99
C LEU A 547 12.03 1.07 1.78
N HIS A 548 12.42 1.96 0.87
CA HIS A 548 13.10 1.56 -0.36
C HIS A 548 14.55 1.11 -0.15
N HIS A 549 15.21 1.52 0.94
CA HIS A 549 16.49 0.96 1.36
C HIS A 549 16.31 -0.50 1.81
N HIS A 550 15.24 -0.77 2.57
CA HIS A 550 14.93 -2.11 3.04
C HIS A 550 14.47 -3.02 1.89
N VAL A 551 13.72 -2.52 0.91
CA VAL A 551 13.40 -3.29 -0.31
C VAL A 551 14.69 -3.72 -1.02
N PHE A 552 15.67 -2.82 -1.15
CA PHE A 552 16.95 -3.14 -1.77
C PHE A 552 17.69 -4.25 -1.03
N GLU A 553 17.81 -4.14 0.29
CA GLU A 553 18.46 -5.15 1.12
C GLU A 553 17.74 -6.50 1.07
N MET A 554 16.41 -6.51 1.13
CA MET A 554 15.66 -7.76 1.04
C MET A 554 15.75 -8.41 -0.34
N LEU A 555 15.85 -7.63 -1.43
CA LEU A 555 16.15 -8.18 -2.76
C LEU A 555 17.54 -8.83 -2.82
N TRP A 556 18.53 -8.29 -2.11
CA TRP A 556 19.86 -8.90 -1.98
C TRP A 556 19.80 -10.28 -1.29
N HIS A 557 18.92 -10.44 -0.30
CA HIS A 557 18.67 -11.72 0.36
C HIS A 557 17.85 -12.69 -0.49
N SER A 558 16.92 -12.19 -1.31
CA SER A 558 15.94 -13.02 -2.03
C SER A 558 16.31 -13.37 -3.48
N ASP A 559 17.25 -12.66 -4.12
CA ASP A 559 17.59 -12.86 -5.53
C ASP A 559 19.11 -12.98 -5.78
N ASP A 560 19.54 -14.16 -6.22
CA ASP A 560 20.97 -14.48 -6.43
C ASP A 560 21.62 -13.64 -7.54
N ARG A 561 20.89 -13.33 -8.61
CA ARG A 561 21.42 -12.50 -9.71
C ARG A 561 21.60 -11.06 -9.24
N PHE A 562 20.61 -10.52 -8.52
CA PHE A 562 20.68 -9.20 -7.92
C PHE A 562 21.89 -9.09 -7.00
N ARG A 563 22.05 -10.05 -6.08
CA ARG A 563 23.20 -10.11 -5.17
C ARG A 563 24.53 -10.13 -5.93
N ALA A 564 24.67 -11.03 -6.90
CA ALA A 564 25.91 -11.14 -7.67
C ALA A 564 26.27 -9.86 -8.45
N GLU A 565 25.28 -9.21 -9.08
CA GLU A 565 25.51 -7.95 -9.81
C GLU A 565 25.88 -6.79 -8.87
N TRP A 566 25.26 -6.70 -7.70
CA TRP A 566 25.59 -5.70 -6.69
C TRP A 566 26.99 -5.89 -6.10
N ASP A 567 27.32 -7.12 -5.70
CA ASP A 567 28.58 -7.48 -5.04
C ASP A 567 29.79 -7.33 -5.97
N ALA A 568 29.59 -7.41 -7.29
CA ALA A 568 30.63 -7.15 -8.29
C ALA A 568 31.00 -5.65 -8.42
N GLY A 569 30.11 -4.75 -7.98
CA GLY A 569 30.27 -3.31 -8.11
C GLY A 569 31.23 -2.67 -7.10
N LEU A 570 31.64 -1.42 -7.36
CA LEU A 570 32.45 -0.64 -6.43
C LEU A 570 31.62 -0.25 -5.19
N ARG A 571 32.16 -0.53 -3.99
CA ARG A 571 31.58 -0.13 -2.70
C ARG A 571 32.34 1.05 -2.11
N LEU A 572 31.65 2.15 -1.85
CA LEU A 572 32.19 3.33 -1.19
C LEU A 572 31.28 3.70 -0.02
N ASN A 573 31.88 3.89 1.16
CA ASN A 573 31.14 4.16 2.37
C ASN A 573 30.45 5.53 2.32
N ALA A 574 29.27 5.65 2.94
CA ALA A 574 28.49 6.88 3.02
C ALA A 574 29.00 7.88 4.06
N THR A 575 29.98 7.53 4.90
CA THR A 575 30.51 8.43 5.94
C THR A 575 31.26 9.64 5.36
N PRO A 576 32.22 9.50 4.42
CA PRO A 576 32.92 10.66 3.86
C PRO A 576 31.98 11.68 3.17
N PRO A 577 30.99 11.26 2.35
CA PRO A 577 29.98 12.18 1.82
C PRO A 577 29.16 12.96 2.86
N HIS A 578 29.06 12.44 4.09
CA HIS A 578 28.34 13.07 5.19
C HIS A 578 29.21 13.97 6.09
N ALA A 579 30.52 14.04 5.86
CA ALA A 579 31.43 14.85 6.67
C ALA A 579 31.05 16.34 6.67
N LEU A 580 30.80 16.91 5.49
CA LEU A 580 30.40 18.33 5.35
C LEU A 580 29.10 18.62 6.11
N ARG A 581 28.12 17.72 6.03
CA ARG A 581 26.84 17.83 6.76
C ARG A 581 27.04 17.98 8.27
N SER A 582 28.06 17.37 8.83
CA SER A 582 28.31 17.40 10.28
C SER A 582 28.93 18.72 10.74
N VAL A 583 29.63 19.44 9.86
CA VAL A 583 30.32 20.68 10.19
C VAL A 583 29.72 21.92 9.52
N MET A 584 28.70 21.79 8.67
CA MET A 584 28.20 22.85 7.79
C MET A 584 27.82 24.17 8.50
N LEU A 585 27.52 24.15 9.80
CA LEU A 585 27.17 25.34 10.60
C LEU A 585 28.35 25.90 11.42
N ARG A 586 29.48 25.20 11.49
CA ARG A 586 30.70 25.65 12.18
C ARG A 586 31.43 26.72 11.35
N PRO A 587 32.27 27.56 11.98
CA PRO A 587 33.15 28.48 11.26
C PRO A 587 33.98 27.76 10.19
N TYR A 588 34.10 28.39 9.02
CA TYR A 588 34.81 27.87 7.87
C TYR A 588 36.31 27.84 8.12
N GLU A 589 36.92 26.68 7.90
CA GLU A 589 38.37 26.46 7.94
C GLU A 589 38.80 25.91 6.57
N PRO A 590 39.62 26.63 5.79
CA PRO A 590 39.98 26.23 4.42
C PRO A 590 40.60 24.82 4.32
N GLU A 591 41.51 24.48 5.23
CA GLU A 591 42.23 23.21 5.23
C GLU A 591 41.29 22.03 5.52
N MET A 592 40.35 22.21 6.45
CA MET A 592 39.30 21.23 6.74
C MET A 592 38.32 21.11 5.57
N PHE A 593 37.94 22.22 4.94
CA PHE A 593 37.09 22.19 3.75
C PHE A 593 37.73 21.36 2.64
N GLN A 594 39.01 21.62 2.33
CA GLN A 594 39.77 20.85 1.35
C GLN A 594 39.83 19.36 1.70
N THR A 595 40.15 19.01 2.95
CA THR A 595 40.16 17.62 3.42
C THR A 595 38.81 16.93 3.21
N ILE A 596 37.71 17.63 3.45
CA ILE A 596 36.36 17.11 3.24
C ILE A 596 36.08 16.90 1.74
N MET A 597 36.47 17.85 0.87
CA MET A 597 36.30 17.74 -0.58
C MET A 597 37.10 16.58 -1.18
N GLU A 598 38.33 16.35 -0.71
CA GLU A 598 39.17 15.23 -1.17
C GLU A 598 38.64 13.86 -0.71
N GLY A 599 37.80 13.83 0.32
CA GLY A 599 37.24 12.59 0.87
C GLY A 599 36.10 11.98 0.05
N ALA A 600 35.41 12.74 -0.79
CA ALA A 600 34.30 12.25 -1.63
C ALA A 600 34.00 13.22 -2.79
N PHE A 601 33.54 12.69 -3.93
CA PHE A 601 33.14 13.51 -5.10
C PHE A 601 31.76 14.19 -4.97
N ALA A 602 31.00 13.82 -3.94
CA ALA A 602 29.65 14.31 -3.68
C ALA A 602 29.40 14.38 -2.17
N HIS A 603 28.81 15.48 -1.70
CA HIS A 603 28.64 15.77 -0.27
C HIS A 603 27.18 16.07 0.07
N LYS A 604 26.53 15.17 0.80
CA LYS A 604 25.11 15.30 1.17
C LYS A 604 24.95 16.29 2.33
N LEU A 605 24.30 17.43 2.09
CA LEU A 605 23.95 18.42 3.11
C LEU A 605 22.58 18.18 3.74
N ARG A 606 22.34 18.81 4.91
CA ARG A 606 21.03 18.87 5.56
C ARG A 606 20.27 20.12 5.15
N LEU A 607 18.97 19.95 4.94
CA LEU A 607 18.07 21.07 4.68
C LEU A 607 17.63 21.79 5.96
N ARG A 608 17.31 21.02 7.01
CA ARG A 608 16.79 21.55 8.27
C ARG A 608 17.93 21.78 9.27
N TYR A 609 17.99 22.99 9.81
CA TYR A 609 18.89 23.45 10.86
C TYR A 609 18.25 24.65 11.58
N ASP A 610 18.72 24.96 12.78
CA ASP A 610 18.29 26.17 13.50
C ASP A 610 18.92 27.41 12.82
N PRO A 611 18.14 28.39 12.35
CA PRO A 611 18.68 29.63 11.78
C PRO A 611 19.64 30.37 12.72
N GLY A 612 19.48 30.25 14.05
CA GLY A 612 20.35 30.86 15.04
C GLY A 612 21.77 30.26 15.09
N GLU A 613 21.95 29.03 14.59
CA GLU A 613 23.26 28.39 14.48
C GLU A 613 24.05 28.83 13.24
N LEU A 614 23.40 29.49 12.28
CA LEU A 614 24.03 29.89 11.03
C LEU A 614 24.81 31.21 11.19
N SER A 615 26.14 31.09 11.31
CA SER A 615 27.06 32.23 11.21
C SER A 615 27.33 32.63 9.76
N SER A 616 27.59 33.92 9.50
CA SER A 616 28.03 34.40 8.17
C SER A 616 29.34 33.76 7.72
N GLU A 617 30.17 33.33 8.68
CA GLU A 617 31.44 32.65 8.40
C GLU A 617 31.33 31.13 8.47
N SER A 618 30.12 30.57 8.52
CA SER A 618 29.95 29.13 8.47
C SER A 618 30.28 28.55 7.09
N TYR A 619 30.64 27.26 7.04
CA TYR A 619 30.81 26.55 5.76
C TYR A 619 29.59 26.70 4.85
N LEU A 620 28.37 26.54 5.38
CA LEU A 620 27.13 26.65 4.62
C LEU A 620 26.94 28.06 4.06
N ALA A 621 27.17 29.10 4.87
CA ALA A 621 27.02 30.48 4.42
C ALA A 621 28.00 30.81 3.29
N ARG A 622 29.25 30.31 3.37
CA ARG A 622 30.24 30.47 2.30
C ARG A 622 29.89 29.72 1.03
N ILE A 623 29.39 28.48 1.15
CA ILE A 623 28.87 27.71 0.01
C ILE A 623 27.71 28.45 -0.68
N ILE A 624 26.79 29.03 0.10
CA ILE A 624 25.65 29.79 -0.43
C ILE A 624 26.11 31.05 -1.19
N ARG A 625 27.16 31.72 -0.71
CA ARG A 625 27.73 32.92 -1.35
C ARG A 625 28.67 32.59 -2.52
N GLY A 626 29.23 31.38 -2.55
CA GLY A 626 30.23 30.96 -3.54
C GLY A 626 31.62 31.55 -3.29
N ASP A 627 31.93 31.97 -2.05
CA ASP A 627 33.23 32.53 -1.64
C ASP A 627 34.11 31.51 -0.87
N HIS A 628 33.81 30.22 -0.99
CA HIS A 628 34.66 29.12 -0.53
C HIS A 628 35.85 28.93 -1.49
N SER A 629 37.05 28.75 -0.94
CA SER A 629 38.25 28.48 -1.73
C SER A 629 38.51 26.99 -1.83
N TYR A 630 38.71 26.49 -3.05
CA TYR A 630 39.47 25.26 -3.29
C TYR A 630 40.94 25.63 -3.07
N GLY A 631 41.68 24.84 -2.27
CA GLY A 631 43.12 25.05 -2.11
C GLY A 631 43.80 25.17 -3.47
N ALA A 632 44.74 26.12 -3.59
CA ALA A 632 45.48 26.42 -4.81
C ALA A 632 46.37 25.26 -5.28
#